data_AF-A0A7K7AEM3-F1
#
_entry.id   AF-A0A7K7AEM3-F1
#
_cell.length_a   1.000
_cell.length_b   1.000
_cell.length_c   1.000
_cell.angle_alpha   90.00
_cell.angle_beta   90.00
_cell.angle_gamma   90.00
#
_symmetry.space_group_name_H-M   'P 1'
#
loop_
_entity.id
_entity.type
_entity.pdbx_description
1 polymer ?
#
loop_
_entity_poly.entity_id
_entity_poly.type
_entity_poly.pdbx_seq_one_letter_code
_entity_poly.pdbx_strand_id
1 'polypeptide(L)'
;GVSTGCAFGGHFYALEETWHPDLGEPFGVMRCVICHCEPQRNRRGKALGKVNCKNMKQECPVPACPRATLLPGHCCHTCPKALPGPPEKSPEPPFDAFEYFQDKEDELDKPYNDRSYLSSEGLARDDARAEFVALLTSGAEPWQPTSSAVAKARFTLLRSSLLFSISYERLGRPSRVRFSDAEGAVLFEHPVHKSSAAGADGMLCGMWRPVSKANVQLLRAEQLRVSLVTRAQPSGEVHGRILKHRALFAETFGAVLSSAEPAHLGAGGMAMLTLSDTENNLHFILMARGLLEPGANESPWVPLRVCILHQGRVLREVRANITVEEPDFAEVLSDLSARELQWLVQGQLRIVAETEGRHPRRLEGTITTRRSCDTIQSVLCGADALTPTKTGAVGSAKLALHENGTLEYQVQVVGTASEVLSITLETKPRRKNKRNVLLDMTPSYRDGLVGVVGLEGSRRCQWASPHTDAVSPVGQARGAWPSPSARDAHMLLQNELFLNVATKDWPEGELRGQIISLPYSGLLARYTGRRGAGARGRAAREPRCPPLPTAPCVCAELPVALAGQLVSPAVGSGAGAHAWLSLDEHCHLHYEITVAGLGRPADGTVSAHLHGVAELGELGARPSHHHHKRLLKGFYSSEAQGVVKDLDAELLQHLDQGTAFLQVSTKAHPRGELRGRV
;
A
#
# COMPACT_ATOMS: atom_id res chain seq x y z
N GLY A 1 46.64 2.57 31.11
CA GLY A 1 46.77 1.26 31.78
C GLY A 1 45.98 0.24 31.00
N VAL A 2 46.35 -1.05 31.05
CA VAL A 2 45.55 -2.13 30.42
C VAL A 2 44.38 -2.46 31.34
N SER A 3 43.15 -2.28 30.87
CA SER A 3 41.94 -2.64 31.63
C SER A 3 41.86 -4.16 31.83
N THR A 4 41.69 -4.59 33.08
CA THR A 4 41.48 -5.99 33.45
C THR A 4 39.98 -6.30 33.46
N GLY A 5 39.55 -7.16 32.55
CA GLY A 5 38.15 -7.54 32.36
C GLY A 5 38.00 -8.57 31.23
N CYS A 6 36.78 -8.80 30.79
CA CYS A 6 36.41 -9.74 29.72
C CYS A 6 35.85 -9.00 28.51
N ALA A 7 36.15 -9.47 27.29
CA ALA A 7 35.47 -9.02 26.07
C ALA A 7 34.57 -10.14 25.54
N PHE A 8 33.31 -9.83 25.24
CA PHE A 8 32.33 -10.78 24.71
C PHE A 8 31.30 -10.05 23.83
N GLY A 9 30.95 -10.59 22.67
CA GLY A 9 29.90 -10.04 21.80
C GLY A 9 30.13 -8.60 21.30
N GLY A 10 31.38 -8.11 21.31
CA GLY A 10 31.71 -6.71 21.00
C GLY A 10 31.64 -5.73 22.19
N HIS A 11 31.21 -6.20 23.35
CA HIS A 11 31.18 -5.45 24.60
C HIS A 11 32.32 -5.86 25.55
N PHE A 12 32.66 -4.98 26.49
CA PHE A 12 33.68 -5.20 27.51
C PHE A 12 33.04 -5.14 28.91
N TYR A 13 33.35 -6.14 29.73
CA TYR A 13 32.79 -6.37 31.07
C TYR A 13 33.91 -6.35 32.10
N ALA A 14 33.66 -5.80 33.28
CA ALA A 14 34.57 -5.82 34.41
C ALA A 14 34.76 -7.24 34.97
N LEU A 15 35.83 -7.44 35.74
CA LEU A 15 35.97 -8.67 36.54
C LEU A 15 34.78 -8.79 37.52
N GLU A 16 34.28 -10.02 37.68
CA GLU A 16 33.12 -10.38 38.51
C GLU A 16 31.76 -9.83 38.02
N GLU A 17 31.72 -9.07 36.92
CA GLU A 17 30.47 -8.64 36.29
C GLU A 17 29.69 -9.82 35.70
N THR A 18 28.35 -9.78 35.78
CA THR A 18 27.45 -10.80 35.25
C THR A 18 26.42 -10.19 34.27
N TRP A 19 26.13 -10.90 33.17
CA TRP A 19 25.23 -10.40 32.12
C TRP A 19 24.54 -11.53 31.35
N HIS A 20 23.47 -11.18 30.62
CA HIS A 20 22.88 -12.06 29.61
C HIS A 20 23.54 -11.81 28.25
N PRO A 21 24.07 -12.83 27.56
CA PRO A 21 24.71 -12.62 26.27
C PRO A 21 23.68 -12.30 25.19
N ASP A 22 23.92 -11.23 24.43
CA ASP A 22 23.25 -10.96 23.16
C ASP A 22 24.08 -11.57 22.02
N LEU A 23 23.43 -12.36 21.17
CA LEU A 23 24.06 -13.02 20.02
C LEU A 23 23.75 -12.31 18.69
N GLY A 24 23.00 -11.20 18.72
CA GLY A 24 22.55 -10.50 17.53
C GLY A 24 21.47 -11.25 16.75
N GLU A 25 20.99 -10.68 15.64
CA GLU A 25 20.01 -11.36 14.78
C GLU A 25 20.58 -12.64 14.18
N PRO A 26 19.81 -13.76 14.13
CA PRO A 26 18.39 -13.89 14.48
C PRO A 26 18.09 -14.28 15.95
N PHE A 27 19.10 -14.40 16.82
CA PHE A 27 18.97 -15.05 18.14
C PHE A 27 18.69 -14.09 19.30
N GLY A 28 19.25 -12.88 19.28
CA GLY A 28 19.06 -11.85 20.30
C GLY A 28 19.59 -12.22 21.69
N VAL A 29 19.01 -11.60 22.73
CA VAL A 29 19.43 -11.77 24.13
C VAL A 29 18.99 -13.12 24.71
N MET A 30 19.97 -13.96 25.04
CA MET A 30 19.76 -15.30 25.62
C MET A 30 19.48 -15.24 27.13
N ARG A 31 18.26 -14.84 27.50
CA ARG A 31 17.89 -14.51 28.89
C ARG A 31 17.94 -15.65 29.91
N CYS A 32 18.01 -16.90 29.47
CA CYS A 32 18.24 -18.05 30.35
C CYS A 32 19.71 -18.41 30.55
N VAL A 33 20.64 -17.67 29.95
CA VAL A 33 22.08 -17.80 30.17
C VAL A 33 22.57 -16.60 30.97
N ILE A 34 23.29 -16.82 32.06
CA ILE A 34 24.15 -15.80 32.68
C ILE A 34 25.59 -16.14 32.32
N CYS A 35 26.29 -15.15 31.79
CA CYS A 35 27.73 -15.12 31.69
C CYS A 35 28.31 -14.29 32.83
N HIS A 36 29.46 -14.68 33.36
CA HIS A 36 30.21 -13.93 34.36
C HIS A 36 31.71 -13.91 34.04
N CYS A 37 32.39 -12.84 34.43
CA CYS A 37 33.82 -12.65 34.15
C CYS A 37 34.70 -13.11 35.31
N GLU A 38 35.24 -14.32 35.25
CA GLU A 38 36.12 -14.86 36.31
C GLU A 38 37.55 -14.32 36.20
N PRO A 39 38.16 -13.83 37.31
CA PRO A 39 39.58 -13.47 37.32
C PRO A 39 40.48 -14.71 37.30
N GLN A 40 41.19 -14.92 36.18
CA GLN A 40 42.22 -15.97 36.04
C GLN A 40 43.62 -15.37 36.23
N ARG A 41 44.45 -16.01 37.06
CA ARG A 41 45.87 -15.65 37.25
C ARG A 41 46.77 -16.50 36.37
N ASN A 42 47.45 -15.88 35.40
CA ASN A 42 48.50 -16.56 34.63
C ASN A 42 49.76 -16.77 35.49
N ARG A 43 50.64 -17.71 35.08
CA ARG A 43 51.94 -18.04 35.74
C ARG A 43 52.90 -16.85 35.97
N ARG A 44 52.58 -15.64 35.50
CA ARG A 44 53.33 -14.38 35.71
C ARG A 44 52.57 -13.36 36.59
N GLY A 45 51.60 -13.79 37.38
CA GLY A 45 50.91 -12.97 38.39
C GLY A 45 49.88 -11.94 37.86
N LYS A 46 49.82 -11.71 36.55
CA LYS A 46 48.86 -10.77 35.94
C LYS A 46 47.46 -11.41 35.84
N ALA A 47 46.46 -10.69 36.33
CA ALA A 47 45.05 -11.08 36.23
C ALA A 47 44.50 -10.80 34.83
N LEU A 48 43.78 -11.78 34.28
CA LEU A 48 43.07 -11.72 33.00
C LEU A 48 41.64 -12.24 33.23
N GLY A 49 40.64 -11.58 32.66
CA GLY A 49 39.25 -12.03 32.75
C GLY A 49 39.00 -13.21 31.80
N LYS A 50 38.31 -14.25 32.29
CA LYS A 50 37.78 -15.34 31.48
C LYS A 50 36.25 -15.37 31.61
N VAL A 51 35.57 -15.31 30.48
CA VAL A 51 34.11 -15.47 30.44
C VAL A 51 33.76 -16.93 30.76
N ASN A 52 32.83 -17.12 31.70
CA ASN A 52 32.20 -18.40 31.99
C ASN A 52 30.69 -18.20 31.89
N CYS A 53 29.95 -19.09 31.21
CA CYS A 53 28.52 -18.94 31.01
C CYS A 53 27.76 -20.20 31.43
N LYS A 54 26.67 -20.03 32.17
CA LYS A 54 25.82 -21.12 32.68
C LYS A 54 24.35 -20.87 32.33
N ASN A 55 23.61 -21.95 32.11
CA ASN A 55 22.18 -21.91 31.84
C ASN A 55 21.39 -22.02 33.15
N MET A 56 20.72 -20.94 33.55
CA MET A 56 19.99 -20.87 34.83
C MET A 56 18.63 -21.58 34.79
N LYS A 57 18.18 -22.12 33.65
CA LYS A 57 16.81 -22.64 33.53
C LYS A 57 16.48 -23.76 34.53
N GLN A 58 17.50 -24.47 35.04
CA GLN A 58 17.39 -25.48 36.09
C GLN A 58 17.52 -24.91 37.53
N GLU A 59 17.98 -23.66 37.67
CA GLU A 59 18.14 -22.93 38.94
C GLU A 59 16.93 -22.01 39.22
N CYS A 60 15.94 -21.96 38.32
CA CYS A 60 14.70 -21.21 38.54
C CYS A 60 13.93 -21.75 39.76
N PRO A 61 13.52 -20.88 40.71
CA PRO A 61 12.71 -21.32 41.85
C PRO A 61 11.34 -21.81 41.37
N VAL A 62 10.90 -22.95 41.92
CA VAL A 62 9.59 -23.54 41.57
C VAL A 62 8.48 -22.60 42.05
N PRO A 63 7.64 -22.05 41.16
CA PRO A 63 6.61 -21.09 41.55
C PRO A 63 5.48 -21.80 42.30
N ALA A 64 5.13 -21.29 43.48
CA ALA A 64 4.12 -21.87 44.37
C ALA A 64 2.66 -21.67 43.91
N CYS A 65 2.42 -21.41 42.61
CA CYS A 65 1.09 -21.14 42.05
C CYS A 65 0.85 -21.96 40.76
N PRO A 66 -0.40 -22.39 40.50
CA PRO A 66 -0.72 -23.25 39.34
C PRO A 66 -0.71 -22.51 37.99
N ARG A 67 -0.62 -21.17 37.97
CA ARG A 67 -0.60 -20.33 36.75
C ARG A 67 0.58 -19.37 36.73
N ALA A 68 1.79 -19.90 36.89
CA ALA A 68 3.01 -19.11 36.80
C ALA A 68 3.33 -18.76 35.34
N THR A 69 3.35 -17.47 35.01
CA THR A 69 3.56 -16.97 33.64
C THR A 69 5.00 -16.49 33.43
N LEU A 70 5.55 -16.75 32.25
CA LEU A 70 6.85 -16.24 31.86
C LEU A 70 6.68 -14.82 31.30
N LEU A 71 7.17 -13.82 32.02
CA LEU A 71 7.06 -12.43 31.59
C LEU A 71 7.96 -12.13 30.38
N PRO A 72 7.54 -11.23 29.46
CA PRO A 72 8.36 -10.81 28.34
C PRO A 72 9.72 -10.31 28.80
N GLY A 73 10.76 -11.09 28.48
CA GLY A 73 12.13 -10.73 28.83
C GLY A 73 12.65 -11.27 30.16
N HIS A 74 12.05 -12.31 30.75
CA HIS A 74 12.58 -13.05 31.92
C HIS A 74 12.84 -14.53 31.56
N CYS A 75 13.62 -15.27 32.38
CA CYS A 75 13.84 -16.71 32.21
C CYS A 75 12.92 -17.59 33.07
N CYS A 76 12.65 -17.17 34.30
CA CYS A 76 11.87 -17.95 35.26
C CYS A 76 10.39 -17.52 35.26
N HIS A 77 9.50 -18.49 35.49
CA HIS A 77 8.06 -18.23 35.61
C HIS A 77 7.74 -17.52 36.92
N THR A 78 6.86 -16.52 36.85
CA THR A 78 6.44 -15.70 37.99
C THR A 78 4.94 -15.82 38.22
N CYS A 79 4.52 -15.82 39.49
CA CYS A 79 3.10 -15.82 39.84
C CYS A 79 2.49 -14.42 39.64
N PRO A 80 1.36 -14.29 38.92
CA PRO A 80 0.64 -13.02 38.84
C PRO A 80 0.12 -12.62 40.24
N LYS A 81 0.35 -11.37 40.64
CA LYS A 81 -0.18 -10.81 41.90
C LYS A 81 -1.69 -10.59 41.75
N ALA A 82 -2.50 -11.30 42.54
CA ALA A 82 -3.95 -11.18 42.51
C ALA A 82 -4.46 -9.99 43.34
N LEU A 83 -5.46 -9.28 42.80
CA LEU A 83 -6.37 -8.44 43.57
C LEU A 83 -7.49 -9.33 44.16
N PRO A 84 -8.08 -8.97 45.33
CA PRO A 84 -8.97 -9.87 46.06
C PRO A 84 -10.38 -9.93 45.47
N GLY A 85 -10.91 -11.14 45.34
CA GLY A 85 -12.32 -11.43 45.02
C GLY A 85 -12.93 -12.44 46.01
N PRO A 86 -14.17 -12.24 46.51
CA PRO A 86 -14.89 -13.22 47.34
C PRO A 86 -15.50 -14.39 46.52
N PRO A 87 -15.98 -15.48 47.15
CA PRO A 87 -15.67 -16.82 46.61
C PRO A 87 -16.85 -17.81 46.39
N GLU A 88 -16.47 -18.94 45.79
CA GLU A 88 -16.76 -20.33 46.23
C GLU A 88 -17.82 -21.22 45.50
N LYS A 89 -17.50 -22.54 45.52
CA LYS A 89 -18.31 -23.77 45.27
C LYS A 89 -18.46 -24.23 43.80
N SER A 90 -17.80 -25.28 43.26
CA SER A 90 -17.53 -26.70 43.66
C SER A 90 -18.50 -27.70 42.98
N PRO A 91 -18.17 -29.00 42.76
CA PRO A 91 -16.87 -29.67 42.55
C PRO A 91 -16.82 -30.68 41.36
N GLU A 92 -15.62 -31.24 41.14
CA GLU A 92 -15.14 -32.31 40.22
C GLU A 92 -15.61 -33.77 40.57
N PRO A 93 -15.11 -34.88 39.93
CA PRO A 93 -14.43 -35.12 38.62
C PRO A 93 -15.16 -36.28 37.84
N PRO A 94 -14.61 -37.44 37.34
CA PRO A 94 -13.31 -37.87 36.73
C PRO A 94 -13.37 -38.79 35.45
N PHE A 95 -12.20 -39.13 34.87
CA PHE A 95 -11.86 -40.28 33.96
C PHE A 95 -12.48 -40.33 32.51
N ASP A 96 -11.82 -40.82 31.43
CA ASP A 96 -10.43 -41.29 31.19
C ASP A 96 -10.02 -41.19 29.69
N ALA A 97 -8.72 -41.31 29.41
CA ALA A 97 -8.06 -41.87 28.20
C ALA A 97 -8.26 -41.29 26.76
N PHE A 98 -7.17 -40.67 26.26
CA PHE A 98 -6.51 -40.88 24.95
C PHE A 98 -7.04 -40.33 23.60
N GLU A 99 -6.03 -39.96 22.78
CA GLU A 99 -5.99 -39.69 21.32
C GLU A 99 -6.40 -38.33 20.70
N TYR A 100 -5.52 -37.87 19.79
CA TYR A 100 -5.66 -36.83 18.76
C TYR A 100 -6.35 -35.50 19.10
N PHE A 101 -5.54 -34.46 19.34
CA PHE A 101 -6.04 -33.07 19.26
C PHE A 101 -6.32 -32.66 17.82
N GLN A 102 -7.61 -32.65 17.48
CA GLN A 102 -8.20 -31.89 16.39
C GLN A 102 -8.00 -30.39 16.61
N ASP A 103 -8.07 -29.61 15.53
CA ASP A 103 -7.95 -28.15 15.56
C ASP A 103 -8.98 -27.53 16.52
N LYS A 104 -8.50 -26.66 17.42
CA LYS A 104 -9.33 -26.09 18.47
C LYS A 104 -10.28 -25.01 17.96
N GLU A 105 -11.57 -25.25 18.19
CA GLU A 105 -12.72 -24.37 17.96
C GLU A 105 -12.83 -23.22 19.00
N ASP A 106 -11.70 -22.76 19.55
CA ASP A 106 -11.57 -21.76 20.65
C ASP A 106 -11.46 -20.30 20.14
N GLU A 107 -11.83 -20.04 18.88
CA GLU A 107 -11.75 -18.71 18.24
C GLU A 107 -13.11 -17.97 18.14
N LEU A 108 -14.18 -18.52 18.73
CA LEU A 108 -15.53 -17.95 18.61
C LEU A 108 -15.85 -16.80 19.58
N ASP A 109 -15.15 -16.68 20.72
CA ASP A 109 -15.49 -15.74 21.81
C ASP A 109 -14.70 -14.41 21.78
N LYS A 110 -14.26 -13.96 20.60
CA LYS A 110 -13.78 -12.58 20.39
C LYS A 110 -14.66 -11.84 19.38
N PRO A 111 -15.10 -10.60 19.68
CA PRO A 111 -15.92 -9.83 18.76
C PRO A 111 -15.18 -9.57 17.44
N TYR A 112 -15.83 -9.93 16.33
CA TYR A 112 -15.24 -9.97 14.99
C TYR A 112 -14.65 -8.62 14.53
N ASN A 113 -15.15 -7.48 15.04
CA ASN A 113 -14.60 -6.16 14.75
C ASN A 113 -13.13 -5.99 15.20
N ASP A 114 -12.68 -6.65 16.26
CA ASP A 114 -11.26 -6.60 16.67
C ASP A 114 -10.38 -7.41 15.68
N ARG A 115 -11.00 -8.32 14.92
CA ARG A 115 -10.33 -9.16 13.94
C ARG A 115 -10.06 -8.44 12.62
N SER A 116 -10.72 -7.33 12.28
CA SER A 116 -10.36 -6.50 11.11
C SER A 116 -9.17 -5.57 11.41
N TYR A 117 -9.12 -5.03 12.64
CA TYR A 117 -7.94 -4.34 13.20
C TYR A 117 -6.71 -5.27 13.35
N LEU A 118 -6.91 -6.58 13.57
CA LEU A 118 -5.81 -7.55 13.76
C LEU A 118 -5.48 -8.41 12.53
N SER A 119 -6.40 -8.65 11.59
CA SER A 119 -6.07 -9.39 10.35
C SER A 119 -5.19 -8.57 9.41
N SER A 120 -5.24 -7.24 9.53
CA SER A 120 -4.29 -6.31 8.95
C SER A 120 -2.91 -6.36 9.63
N GLU A 121 -2.85 -6.65 10.94
CA GLU A 121 -1.60 -7.00 11.63
C GLU A 121 -1.07 -8.41 11.27
N GLY A 122 -1.90 -9.27 10.66
CA GLY A 122 -1.49 -10.58 10.13
C GLY A 122 -0.41 -10.54 9.03
N LEU A 123 -0.15 -9.36 8.45
CA LEU A 123 1.01 -9.06 7.61
C LEU A 123 1.97 -8.03 8.23
N ALA A 124 1.64 -7.43 9.38
CA ALA A 124 2.44 -6.44 10.08
C ALA A 124 3.50 -7.08 11.00
N ARG A 125 4.32 -7.98 10.43
CA ARG A 125 5.59 -8.40 11.05
C ARG A 125 6.79 -7.65 10.46
N ASP A 126 6.55 -6.49 9.87
CA ASP A 126 7.56 -5.61 9.29
C ASP A 126 7.27 -4.14 9.66
N ASP A 127 8.24 -3.45 10.25
CA ASP A 127 8.17 -2.06 10.76
C ASP A 127 8.24 -1.02 9.60
N ALA A 128 7.71 -1.41 8.43
CA ALA A 128 8.07 -0.87 7.14
C ALA A 128 7.04 0.12 6.55
N ARG A 129 5.76 0.03 6.93
CA ARG A 129 4.66 0.91 6.47
C ARG A 129 3.96 1.57 7.65
N ALA A 130 3.99 2.90 7.71
CA ALA A 130 3.23 3.69 8.69
C ALA A 130 2.39 4.76 7.98
N GLU A 131 1.18 5.00 8.47
CA GLU A 131 0.22 5.92 7.85
C GLU A 131 -0.12 7.09 8.76
N PHE A 132 -0.25 8.28 8.18
CA PHE A 132 -0.48 9.56 8.85
C PHE A 132 -1.47 10.41 8.08
N VAL A 133 -2.03 11.43 8.73
CA VAL A 133 -2.97 12.39 8.13
C VAL A 133 -2.65 13.81 8.57
N ALA A 134 -3.08 14.79 7.78
CA ALA A 134 -3.17 16.18 8.19
C ALA A 134 -4.47 16.80 7.67
N LEU A 135 -5.19 17.48 8.57
CA LEU A 135 -6.20 18.47 8.21
C LEU A 135 -5.49 19.82 7.99
N LEU A 136 -5.63 20.35 6.78
CA LEU A 136 -5.05 21.61 6.32
C LEU A 136 -6.15 22.68 6.29
N THR A 137 -5.95 23.77 7.03
CA THR A 137 -6.85 24.94 7.05
C THR A 137 -6.04 26.24 6.95
N SER A 138 -6.70 27.37 6.70
CA SER A 138 -6.06 28.68 6.47
C SER A 138 -5.84 29.54 7.73
N GLY A 139 -5.99 28.97 8.94
CA GLY A 139 -5.73 29.68 10.20
C GLY A 139 -5.30 28.74 11.34
N ALA A 140 -4.69 29.23 12.41
CA ALA A 140 -4.27 30.61 12.68
C ALA A 140 -2.92 30.62 13.43
N GLU A 141 -1.92 31.30 12.86
CA GLU A 141 -0.60 31.66 13.43
C GLU A 141 0.24 32.29 12.29
N PRO A 142 0.73 33.54 12.34
CA PRO A 142 0.22 34.72 13.05
C PRO A 142 -0.73 35.59 12.18
N TRP A 143 -1.08 35.15 10.96
CA TRP A 143 -1.88 35.93 10.00
C TRP A 143 -3.38 35.64 10.10
N GLN A 144 -4.21 36.64 9.78
CA GLN A 144 -5.67 36.49 9.70
C GLN A 144 -6.06 35.45 8.64
N PRO A 145 -7.09 34.60 8.86
CA PRO A 145 -7.46 33.56 7.93
C PRO A 145 -7.98 34.14 6.61
N THR A 146 -7.35 33.75 5.50
CA THR A 146 -7.47 34.42 4.20
C THR A 146 -8.48 33.79 3.24
N SER A 147 -8.89 32.54 3.46
CA SER A 147 -9.82 31.81 2.60
C SER A 147 -10.60 30.73 3.37
N SER A 148 -11.67 30.20 2.77
CA SER A 148 -12.39 29.01 3.24
C SER A 148 -11.84 27.70 2.64
N ALA A 149 -10.58 27.72 2.21
CA ALA A 149 -9.89 26.57 1.66
C ALA A 149 -9.60 25.52 2.74
N VAL A 150 -9.84 24.25 2.39
CA VAL A 150 -9.63 23.10 3.28
C VAL A 150 -9.01 21.98 2.46
N ALA A 151 -8.07 21.24 3.06
CA ALA A 151 -7.51 20.05 2.43
C ALA A 151 -7.28 18.92 3.43
N LYS A 152 -7.41 17.68 2.94
CA LYS A 152 -7.08 16.45 3.65
C LYS A 152 -5.86 15.83 2.99
N ALA A 153 -4.78 15.70 3.73
CA ALA A 153 -3.57 15.03 3.28
C ALA A 153 -3.43 13.67 3.98
N ARG A 154 -3.25 12.60 3.20
CA ARG A 154 -2.86 11.26 3.66
C ARG A 154 -1.38 11.06 3.33
N PHE A 155 -0.63 10.49 4.26
CA PHE A 155 0.78 10.16 4.08
C PHE A 155 1.03 8.68 4.38
N THR A 156 1.88 8.05 3.58
CA THR A 156 2.35 6.68 3.78
C THR A 156 3.88 6.71 3.84
N LEU A 157 4.45 6.51 5.02
CA LEU A 157 5.87 6.27 5.19
C LEU A 157 6.15 4.82 4.84
N LEU A 158 6.84 4.58 3.72
CA LEU A 158 7.31 3.27 3.28
C LEU A 158 8.85 3.28 3.25
N ARG A 159 9.48 2.52 4.15
CA ARG A 159 10.93 2.55 4.38
C ARG A 159 11.41 3.99 4.67
N SER A 160 12.24 4.59 3.81
CA SER A 160 12.70 5.99 3.87
C SER A 160 12.00 6.92 2.87
N SER A 161 10.77 6.58 2.46
CA SER A 161 9.99 7.35 1.47
C SER A 161 8.67 7.79 2.09
N LEU A 162 8.38 9.09 2.11
CA LEU A 162 7.08 9.60 2.55
C LEU A 162 6.25 9.94 1.31
N LEU A 163 5.30 9.07 0.99
CA LEU A 163 4.36 9.21 -0.11
C LEU A 163 3.17 10.02 0.38
N PHE A 164 2.57 10.86 -0.46
CA PHE A 164 1.42 11.66 -0.08
C PHE A 164 0.36 11.81 -1.17
N SER A 165 -0.90 11.79 -0.71
CA SER A 165 -2.11 12.10 -1.49
C SER A 165 -2.85 13.22 -0.77
N ILE A 166 -3.14 14.32 -1.44
CA ILE A 166 -3.79 15.50 -0.84
C ILE A 166 -5.03 15.87 -1.64
N SER A 167 -6.22 15.66 -1.06
CA SER A 167 -7.46 16.21 -1.61
C SER A 167 -7.71 17.60 -1.05
N TYR A 168 -8.19 18.53 -1.88
CA TYR A 168 -8.43 19.91 -1.49
C TYR A 168 -9.72 20.48 -2.09
N GLU A 169 -10.39 21.34 -1.32
CA GLU A 169 -11.57 22.08 -1.73
C GLU A 169 -11.35 23.59 -1.56
N ARG A 170 -12.00 24.38 -2.42
CA ARG A 170 -12.03 25.86 -2.40
C ARG A 170 -10.64 26.55 -2.41
N LEU A 171 -9.62 25.82 -2.83
CA LEU A 171 -8.24 26.30 -2.94
C LEU A 171 -7.86 26.53 -4.41
N GLY A 172 -7.25 27.67 -4.72
CA GLY A 172 -6.67 27.91 -6.05
C GLY A 172 -5.50 26.96 -6.33
N ARG A 173 -5.29 26.56 -7.60
CA ARG A 173 -4.31 25.52 -7.98
C ARG A 173 -2.95 25.69 -7.26
N PRO A 174 -2.56 24.76 -6.37
CA PRO A 174 -1.29 24.84 -5.67
C PRO A 174 -0.09 24.76 -6.62
N SER A 175 0.99 25.43 -6.24
CA SER A 175 2.27 25.46 -6.97
C SER A 175 3.32 24.54 -6.36
N ARG A 176 3.29 24.38 -5.03
CA ARG A 176 4.19 23.52 -4.24
C ARG A 176 3.47 22.93 -3.04
N VAL A 177 3.89 21.74 -2.63
CA VAL A 177 3.62 21.17 -1.30
C VAL A 177 4.89 21.38 -0.47
N ARG A 178 4.79 22.03 0.69
CA ARG A 178 5.91 22.36 1.56
C ARG A 178 5.80 21.61 2.88
N PHE A 179 6.90 21.00 3.30
CA PHE A 179 7.05 20.34 4.61
C PHE A 179 7.98 21.19 5.49
N SER A 180 7.57 21.41 6.73
CA SER A 180 8.36 22.12 7.75
C SER A 180 8.38 21.37 9.08
N ASP A 181 9.26 21.78 9.98
CA ASP A 181 9.18 21.44 11.40
C ASP A 181 8.09 22.26 12.12
N ALA A 182 8.11 22.24 13.46
CA ALA A 182 7.16 22.94 14.31
C ALA A 182 7.43 24.45 14.37
N GLU A 183 8.68 24.85 14.20
CA GLU A 183 9.21 26.21 14.18
C GLU A 183 8.94 26.92 12.84
N GLY A 184 8.68 26.14 11.78
CA GLY A 184 8.35 26.62 10.44
C GLY A 184 9.53 26.62 9.47
N ALA A 185 10.68 26.06 9.84
CA ALA A 185 11.81 25.92 8.93
C ALA A 185 11.51 24.86 7.86
N VAL A 186 11.79 25.19 6.60
CA VAL A 186 11.43 24.35 5.46
C VAL A 186 12.40 23.17 5.33
N LEU A 187 11.86 21.96 5.45
CA LEU A 187 12.63 20.71 5.34
C LEU A 187 12.58 20.11 3.93
N PHE A 188 11.50 20.35 3.18
CA PHE A 188 11.33 19.87 1.80
C PHE A 188 10.22 20.65 1.07
N GLU A 189 10.38 20.85 -0.24
CA GLU A 189 9.32 21.33 -1.13
C GLU A 189 9.17 20.41 -2.35
N HIS A 190 7.93 20.05 -2.69
CA HIS A 190 7.59 19.29 -3.88
C HIS A 190 6.84 20.19 -4.90
N PRO A 191 7.35 20.37 -6.13
CA PRO A 191 6.67 21.17 -7.16
C PRO A 191 5.45 20.45 -7.73
N VAL A 192 4.32 21.16 -7.79
CA VAL A 192 3.08 20.65 -8.39
C VAL A 192 3.15 20.83 -9.92
N HIS A 193 3.45 19.74 -10.62
CA HIS A 193 3.58 19.74 -12.07
C HIS A 193 2.23 19.89 -12.78
N LYS A 194 2.24 20.41 -14.02
CA LYS A 194 1.01 20.67 -14.77
C LYS A 194 0.28 19.41 -15.23
N SER A 195 0.99 18.28 -15.31
CA SER A 195 0.66 17.08 -16.09
C SER A 195 0.56 15.78 -15.28
N SER A 196 0.55 15.84 -13.94
CA SER A 196 0.29 14.66 -13.11
C SER A 196 -1.14 14.15 -13.37
N ALA A 197 -1.25 13.07 -14.12
CA ALA A 197 -2.52 12.51 -14.54
C ALA A 197 -3.23 11.80 -13.39
N ALA A 198 -4.23 12.45 -12.84
CA ALA A 198 -5.48 11.84 -12.39
C ALA A 198 -6.58 12.84 -12.76
N GLY A 199 -7.67 12.38 -13.39
CA GLY A 199 -8.65 13.24 -14.06
C GLY A 199 -9.63 13.97 -13.13
N ALA A 200 -9.21 14.41 -11.95
CA ALA A 200 -10.08 15.04 -10.96
C ALA A 200 -9.49 16.37 -10.46
N ASP A 201 -10.30 17.42 -10.53
CA ASP A 201 -10.03 18.66 -9.81
C ASP A 201 -9.88 18.35 -8.30
N GLY A 202 -8.99 19.08 -7.62
CA GLY A 202 -8.84 18.96 -6.17
C GLY A 202 -8.08 17.73 -5.64
N MET A 203 -7.16 17.11 -6.40
CA MET A 203 -6.21 16.11 -5.88
C MET A 203 -4.75 16.40 -6.29
N LEU A 204 -3.81 16.20 -5.35
CA LEU A 204 -2.37 16.22 -5.57
C LEU A 204 -1.73 14.89 -5.13
N CYS A 205 -0.76 14.43 -5.91
CA CYS A 205 0.05 13.24 -5.62
C CYS A 205 1.53 13.62 -5.56
N GLY A 206 2.29 12.99 -4.67
CA GLY A 206 3.74 13.20 -4.62
C GLY A 206 4.47 12.30 -3.63
N MET A 207 5.78 12.48 -3.56
CA MET A 207 6.65 11.72 -2.67
C MET A 207 7.88 12.54 -2.27
N TRP A 208 8.29 12.39 -1.03
CA TRP A 208 9.60 12.79 -0.50
C TRP A 208 10.47 11.54 -0.35
N ARG A 209 11.57 11.45 -1.12
CA ARG A 209 12.52 10.35 -1.08
C ARG A 209 13.95 10.85 -1.36
N PRO A 210 14.96 10.49 -0.53
CA PRO A 210 14.84 9.86 0.78
C PRO A 210 14.44 10.88 1.86
N VAL A 211 13.70 10.43 2.87
CA VAL A 211 13.47 11.15 4.12
C VAL A 211 14.62 10.84 5.09
N SER A 212 15.20 11.86 5.72
CA SER A 212 16.30 11.68 6.69
C SER A 212 15.80 10.98 7.96
N LYS A 213 16.69 10.29 8.69
CA LYS A 213 16.34 9.67 9.98
C LYS A 213 15.79 10.70 10.97
N ALA A 214 16.34 11.92 10.99
CA ALA A 214 15.84 13.01 11.84
C ALA A 214 14.39 13.39 11.49
N ASN A 215 14.08 13.55 10.20
CA ASN A 215 12.73 13.94 9.75
C ASN A 215 11.72 12.80 9.96
N VAL A 216 12.15 11.53 9.91
CA VAL A 216 11.31 10.39 10.32
C VAL A 216 10.99 10.44 11.82
N GLN A 217 11.91 10.89 12.68
CA GLN A 217 11.59 11.09 14.11
C GLN A 217 10.64 12.27 14.33
N LEU A 218 10.83 13.40 13.63
CA LEU A 218 9.87 14.51 13.67
C LEU A 218 8.47 14.08 13.21
N LEU A 219 8.38 13.20 12.21
CA LEU A 219 7.12 12.62 11.75
C LEU A 219 6.48 11.70 12.80
N ARG A 220 7.28 10.81 13.40
CA ARG A 220 6.82 9.88 14.46
C ARG A 220 6.44 10.61 15.76
N ALA A 221 6.99 11.80 16.00
CA ALA A 221 6.69 12.67 17.14
C ALA A 221 5.67 13.79 16.81
N GLU A 222 5.00 13.73 15.65
CA GLU A 222 3.94 14.66 15.21
C GLU A 222 4.34 16.15 15.12
N GLN A 223 5.64 16.40 14.96
CA GLN A 223 6.23 17.74 14.86
C GLN A 223 6.33 18.26 13.43
N LEU A 224 6.18 17.38 12.42
CA LEU A 224 6.13 17.83 11.03
C LEU A 224 4.81 18.54 10.69
N ARG A 225 4.93 19.62 9.93
CA ARG A 225 3.81 20.33 9.31
C ARG A 225 3.88 20.23 7.79
N VAL A 226 2.72 20.26 7.15
CA VAL A 226 2.55 20.35 5.70
C VAL A 226 1.78 21.63 5.37
N SER A 227 2.08 22.23 4.22
CA SER A 227 1.34 23.38 3.68
C SER A 227 1.24 23.35 2.15
N LEU A 228 0.14 23.90 1.62
CA LEU A 228 -0.08 24.07 0.18
C LEU A 228 0.18 25.52 -0.21
N VAL A 229 1.13 25.73 -1.12
CA VAL A 229 1.61 27.06 -1.52
C VAL A 229 0.98 27.46 -2.84
N THR A 230 0.10 28.46 -2.84
CA THR A 230 -0.51 29.02 -4.05
C THR A 230 0.30 30.20 -4.59
N ARG A 231 -0.03 30.70 -5.79
CA ARG A 231 0.60 31.92 -6.32
C ARG A 231 0.17 33.18 -5.57
N ALA A 232 -1.03 33.17 -4.99
CA ALA A 232 -1.55 34.27 -4.19
C ALA A 232 -0.86 34.34 -2.81
N GLN A 233 -0.52 33.17 -2.24
CA GLN A 233 0.09 33.08 -0.90
C GLN A 233 1.36 32.22 -0.92
N PRO A 234 2.55 32.82 -1.15
CA PRO A 234 3.83 32.11 -1.19
C PRO A 234 4.29 31.56 0.17
N SER A 235 3.71 32.05 1.27
CA SER A 235 3.86 31.51 2.63
C SER A 235 3.19 30.14 2.83
N GLY A 236 2.18 29.81 2.02
CA GLY A 236 1.29 28.66 2.23
C GLY A 236 -0.10 29.12 2.63
N GLU A 237 -1.10 28.76 1.84
CA GLU A 237 -2.50 29.22 2.02
C GLU A 237 -3.27 28.33 3.01
N VAL A 238 -3.02 27.03 3.00
CA VAL A 238 -3.55 26.09 4.00
C VAL A 238 -2.42 25.24 4.57
N HIS A 239 -2.46 24.98 5.87
CA HIS A 239 -1.41 24.28 6.60
C HIS A 239 -1.95 23.44 7.76
N GLY A 240 -1.18 22.44 8.20
CA GLY A 240 -1.62 21.41 9.14
C GLY A 240 -0.48 20.59 9.71
N ARG A 241 -0.69 19.99 10.89
CA ARG A 241 0.26 19.04 11.51
C ARG A 241 0.04 17.66 10.91
N ILE A 242 1.11 16.90 10.71
CA ILE A 242 1.05 15.49 10.30
C ILE A 242 1.02 14.63 11.56
N LEU A 243 -0.06 13.88 11.76
CA LEU A 243 -0.32 13.07 12.96
C LEU A 243 -0.70 11.63 12.59
N LYS A 244 -0.48 10.68 13.50
CA LYS A 244 -0.80 9.27 13.31
C LYS A 244 -2.21 8.99 13.82
N HIS A 245 -3.10 8.50 12.95
CA HIS A 245 -4.49 8.21 13.34
C HIS A 245 -4.93 6.80 12.96
N ARG A 246 -5.52 6.05 13.90
CA ARG A 246 -5.89 4.63 13.72
C ARG A 246 -6.95 4.41 12.64
N ALA A 247 -7.96 5.28 12.55
CA ALA A 247 -9.04 5.14 11.56
C ALA A 247 -8.60 5.28 10.09
N LEU A 248 -7.36 5.73 9.82
CA LEU A 248 -6.84 5.85 8.45
C LEU A 248 -6.68 4.50 7.75
N PHE A 249 -6.37 3.45 8.51
CA PHE A 249 -6.06 2.15 7.91
C PHE A 249 -7.31 1.57 7.22
N ALA A 250 -8.44 1.58 7.94
CA ALA A 250 -9.70 1.03 7.48
C ALA A 250 -10.60 2.02 6.69
N GLU A 251 -10.14 3.26 6.48
CA GLU A 251 -10.93 4.30 5.80
C GLU A 251 -11.46 3.79 4.46
N THR A 252 -12.78 3.83 4.31
CA THR A 252 -13.52 3.37 3.13
C THR A 252 -14.14 4.54 2.38
N PHE A 253 -14.69 5.49 3.14
CA PHE A 253 -15.29 6.72 2.65
C PHE A 253 -14.69 7.91 3.39
N GLY A 254 -14.71 9.08 2.75
CA GLY A 254 -14.21 10.31 3.32
C GLY A 254 -14.96 11.53 2.82
N ALA A 255 -14.88 12.62 3.58
CA ALA A 255 -15.35 13.93 3.19
C ALA A 255 -14.34 14.99 3.60
N VAL A 256 -14.11 16.00 2.75
CA VAL A 256 -13.51 17.28 3.14
C VAL A 256 -14.65 18.22 3.47
N LEU A 257 -14.57 18.93 4.59
CA LEU A 257 -15.66 19.76 5.10
C LEU A 257 -15.24 21.22 5.06
N SER A 258 -15.99 22.05 4.36
CA SER A 258 -15.73 23.48 4.20
C SER A 258 -16.93 24.30 4.66
N SER A 259 -16.71 25.48 5.24
CA SER A 259 -17.84 26.36 5.61
C SER A 259 -18.34 27.11 4.39
N ALA A 260 -19.66 27.10 4.16
CA ALA A 260 -20.30 27.91 3.12
C ALA A 260 -20.29 29.41 3.44
N GLU A 261 -20.12 29.79 4.71
CA GLU A 261 -20.33 31.15 5.18
C GLU A 261 -19.04 32.00 5.14
N PRO A 262 -19.08 33.22 4.56
CA PRO A 262 -17.93 34.13 4.55
C PRO A 262 -17.42 34.57 5.93
N ALA A 263 -18.24 34.43 6.99
CA ALA A 263 -17.86 34.74 8.36
C ALA A 263 -16.91 33.70 8.98
N HIS A 264 -16.88 32.47 8.44
CA HIS A 264 -16.16 31.33 9.02
C HIS A 264 -14.87 30.99 8.23
N LEU A 265 -14.11 32.00 7.83
CA LEU A 265 -12.78 31.83 7.24
C LEU A 265 -11.86 31.06 8.21
N GLY A 266 -10.99 30.21 7.68
CA GLY A 266 -10.14 29.32 8.48
C GLY A 266 -10.85 28.11 9.10
N ALA A 267 -12.18 28.05 9.09
CA ALA A 267 -12.91 26.88 9.55
C ALA A 267 -12.94 25.78 8.48
N GLY A 268 -12.63 24.55 8.89
CA GLY A 268 -12.58 23.40 8.02
C GLY A 268 -12.46 22.09 8.78
N GLY A 269 -12.82 20.99 8.14
CA GLY A 269 -12.77 19.67 8.75
C GLY A 269 -12.57 18.56 7.73
N MET A 270 -12.47 17.34 8.25
CA MET A 270 -12.52 16.13 7.46
C MET A 270 -13.24 15.02 8.23
N ALA A 271 -13.97 14.20 7.50
CA ALA A 271 -14.52 12.95 8.01
C ALA A 271 -13.74 11.76 7.43
N MET A 272 -13.48 10.76 8.27
CA MET A 272 -12.97 9.44 7.90
C MET A 272 -14.02 8.42 8.32
N LEU A 273 -14.55 7.64 7.38
CA LEU A 273 -15.62 6.69 7.63
C LEU A 273 -15.21 5.28 7.20
N THR A 274 -15.51 4.31 8.06
CA THR A 274 -15.15 2.90 7.94
C THR A 274 -16.42 2.07 8.07
N LEU A 275 -16.76 1.33 7.02
CA LEU A 275 -17.85 0.36 7.06
C LEU A 275 -17.35 -0.92 7.76
N SER A 276 -18.19 -1.58 8.56
CA SER A 276 -17.86 -2.87 9.16
C SER A 276 -17.93 -4.02 8.14
N ASP A 277 -17.03 -4.99 8.30
CA ASP A 277 -16.86 -6.16 7.44
C ASP A 277 -18.12 -7.05 7.37
N THR A 278 -18.78 -7.28 8.52
CA THR A 278 -19.95 -8.16 8.71
C THR A 278 -21.26 -7.39 8.85
N GLU A 279 -21.29 -6.35 9.68
CA GLU A 279 -22.48 -5.59 10.04
C GLU A 279 -22.70 -4.40 9.10
N ASN A 280 -23.93 -3.90 9.02
CA ASN A 280 -24.21 -2.65 8.30
C ASN A 280 -24.00 -1.44 9.21
N ASN A 281 -22.81 -1.36 9.81
CA ASN A 281 -22.45 -0.31 10.76
C ASN A 281 -21.35 0.56 10.12
N LEU A 282 -21.47 1.88 10.27
CA LEU A 282 -20.51 2.86 9.74
C LEU A 282 -19.89 3.62 10.91
N HIS A 283 -18.68 3.23 11.26
CA HIS A 283 -17.85 3.98 12.20
C HIS A 283 -17.35 5.24 11.50
N PHE A 284 -17.42 6.40 12.14
CA PHE A 284 -16.81 7.61 11.62
C PHE A 284 -16.07 8.40 12.69
N ILE A 285 -15.07 9.15 12.24
CA ILE A 285 -14.44 10.21 13.01
C ILE A 285 -14.41 11.50 12.19
N LEU A 286 -14.76 12.58 12.86
CA LEU A 286 -14.80 13.96 12.40
C LEU A 286 -13.69 14.72 13.10
N MET A 287 -12.73 15.23 12.33
CA MET A 287 -11.70 16.16 12.81
C MET A 287 -11.99 17.54 12.26
N ALA A 288 -11.97 18.57 13.11
CA ALA A 288 -12.34 19.92 12.69
C ALA A 288 -11.49 21.00 13.37
N ARG A 289 -11.31 22.12 12.66
CA ARG A 289 -10.64 23.34 13.12
C ARG A 289 -11.53 24.54 12.86
N GLY A 290 -11.54 25.50 13.78
CA GLY A 290 -12.37 26.70 13.68
C GLY A 290 -13.88 26.44 13.80
N LEU A 291 -14.32 25.27 14.29
CA LEU A 291 -15.71 25.08 14.78
C LEU A 291 -15.90 25.70 16.17
N LEU A 292 -14.84 25.69 16.99
CA LEU A 292 -14.80 26.29 18.31
C LEU A 292 -14.05 27.61 18.24
N GLU A 293 -14.65 28.68 18.75
CA GLU A 293 -13.94 29.93 19.02
C GLU A 293 -13.51 29.98 20.50
N PRO A 294 -12.34 30.56 20.83
CA PRO A 294 -11.95 30.86 22.20
C PRO A 294 -12.75 32.06 22.75
N GLY A 295 -14.05 31.87 22.95
CA GLY A 295 -14.94 32.81 23.65
C GLY A 295 -14.82 32.64 25.17
N ALA A 296 -14.46 33.69 25.88
CA ALA A 296 -14.21 33.62 27.31
C ALA A 296 -15.48 33.28 28.14
N ASN A 297 -15.31 32.39 29.14
CA ASN A 297 -16.18 32.15 30.29
C ASN A 297 -17.58 31.49 30.11
N GLU A 298 -18.05 31.12 28.92
CA GLU A 298 -19.34 30.40 28.78
C GLU A 298 -19.18 28.93 28.37
N SER A 299 -19.19 28.04 29.38
CA SER A 299 -19.23 26.56 29.30
C SER A 299 -17.96 25.82 28.80
N PRO A 300 -17.55 24.70 29.43
CA PRO A 300 -16.35 23.94 29.02
C PRO A 300 -16.55 23.03 27.79
N TRP A 301 -17.77 23.00 27.26
CA TRP A 301 -18.26 22.07 26.25
C TRP A 301 -19.22 22.79 25.30
N VAL A 302 -19.21 22.44 24.02
CA VAL A 302 -20.11 22.99 22.99
C VAL A 302 -20.91 21.85 22.38
N PRO A 303 -22.25 21.94 22.30
CA PRO A 303 -23.05 20.92 21.64
C PRO A 303 -22.76 20.92 20.14
N LEU A 304 -22.41 19.75 19.63
CA LEU A 304 -22.18 19.49 18.22
C LEU A 304 -23.30 18.60 17.69
N ARG A 305 -24.00 19.08 16.66
CA ARG A 305 -24.97 18.30 15.88
C ARG A 305 -24.31 17.85 14.58
N VAL A 306 -24.28 16.55 14.34
CA VAL A 306 -23.78 15.94 13.11
C VAL A 306 -24.94 15.27 12.37
N CYS A 307 -25.19 15.69 11.14
CA CYS A 307 -26.26 15.18 10.30
C CYS A 307 -25.70 14.52 9.04
N ILE A 308 -26.24 13.36 8.66
CA ILE A 308 -26.10 12.83 7.30
C ILE A 308 -27.37 13.17 6.53
N LEU A 309 -27.20 13.77 5.35
CA LEU A 309 -28.28 14.22 4.49
C LEU A 309 -28.22 13.57 3.12
N HIS A 310 -29.39 13.29 2.54
CA HIS A 310 -29.57 12.99 1.13
C HIS A 310 -30.52 14.03 0.52
N GLN A 311 -30.10 14.69 -0.56
CA GLN A 311 -30.88 15.74 -1.24
C GLN A 311 -31.43 16.83 -0.28
N GLY A 312 -30.66 17.18 0.74
CA GLY A 312 -31.03 18.18 1.76
C GLY A 312 -31.96 17.68 2.86
N ARG A 313 -32.41 16.42 2.83
CA ARG A 313 -33.20 15.79 3.91
C ARG A 313 -32.27 15.07 4.87
N VAL A 314 -32.42 15.31 6.17
CA VAL A 314 -31.70 14.56 7.22
C VAL A 314 -32.16 13.10 7.22
N LEU A 315 -31.21 12.17 7.17
CA LEU A 315 -31.42 10.72 7.28
C LEU A 315 -31.04 10.20 8.66
N ARG A 316 -29.90 10.67 9.18
CA ARG A 316 -29.37 10.34 10.51
C ARG A 316 -28.91 11.63 11.18
N GLU A 317 -29.19 11.77 12.46
CA GLU A 317 -28.74 12.86 13.32
C GLU A 317 -28.04 12.25 14.55
N VAL A 318 -26.91 12.84 14.92
CA VAL A 318 -26.10 12.49 16.07
C VAL A 318 -25.79 13.77 16.84
N ARG A 319 -25.80 13.71 18.16
CA ARG A 319 -25.44 14.84 19.04
C ARG A 319 -24.36 14.41 20.00
N ALA A 320 -23.34 15.26 20.14
CA ALA A 320 -22.26 15.09 21.09
C ALA A 320 -21.89 16.45 21.69
N ASN A 321 -21.01 16.47 22.68
CA ASN A 321 -20.46 17.69 23.24
C ASN A 321 -18.95 17.65 23.07
N ILE A 322 -18.38 18.62 22.37
CA ILE A 322 -16.94 18.72 22.09
C ILE A 322 -16.29 19.79 22.97
N THR A 323 -14.99 19.66 23.22
CA THR A 323 -14.22 20.62 24.00
C THR A 323 -13.04 21.16 23.18
N VAL A 324 -12.34 22.17 23.71
CA VAL A 324 -11.12 22.70 23.05
C VAL A 324 -9.96 21.70 23.16
N GLU A 325 -9.97 20.84 24.18
CA GLU A 325 -8.95 19.80 24.42
C GLU A 325 -9.22 18.53 23.57
N GLU A 326 -10.49 18.18 23.41
CA GLU A 326 -10.96 17.06 22.57
C GLU A 326 -11.96 17.57 21.51
N PRO A 327 -11.45 18.18 20.41
CA PRO A 327 -12.28 18.69 19.31
C PRO A 327 -12.64 17.62 18.27
N ASP A 328 -11.98 16.47 18.31
CA ASP A 328 -12.22 15.34 17.40
C ASP A 328 -13.38 14.49 17.93
N PHE A 329 -14.36 14.21 17.06
CA PHE A 329 -15.59 13.50 17.42
C PHE A 329 -15.70 12.17 16.68
N ALA A 330 -15.99 11.07 17.38
CA ALA A 330 -16.18 9.75 16.77
C ALA A 330 -17.46 9.06 17.25
N GLU A 331 -18.13 8.35 16.36
CA GLU A 331 -19.40 7.66 16.62
C GLU A 331 -19.63 6.49 15.66
N VAL A 332 -20.60 5.62 15.98
CA VAL A 332 -21.05 4.51 15.12
C VAL A 332 -22.49 4.72 14.66
N LEU A 333 -22.71 4.74 13.35
CA LEU A 333 -24.05 4.68 12.77
C LEU A 333 -24.42 3.22 12.51
N SER A 334 -25.27 2.66 13.38
CA SER A 334 -25.73 1.28 13.25
C SER A 334 -26.93 1.13 12.31
N ASP A 335 -27.11 -0.10 11.82
CA ASP A 335 -28.28 -0.54 11.05
C ASP A 335 -28.56 0.32 9.81
N LEU A 336 -27.52 0.54 8.98
CA LEU A 336 -27.68 1.19 7.69
C LEU A 336 -28.50 0.32 6.73
N SER A 337 -29.54 0.92 6.17
CA SER A 337 -30.37 0.31 5.15
C SER A 337 -29.61 0.13 3.84
N ALA A 338 -30.02 -0.84 3.02
CA ALA A 338 -29.44 -1.04 1.68
C ALA A 338 -29.48 0.23 0.81
N ARG A 339 -30.47 1.11 1.01
CA ARG A 339 -30.60 2.39 0.30
C ARG A 339 -29.58 3.42 0.77
N GLU A 340 -29.33 3.51 2.07
CA GLU A 340 -28.28 4.38 2.63
C GLU A 340 -26.89 3.93 2.18
N LEU A 341 -26.61 2.61 2.20
CA LEU A 341 -25.37 2.04 1.68
C LEU A 341 -25.19 2.34 0.18
N GLN A 342 -26.27 2.27 -0.61
CA GLN A 342 -26.21 2.62 -2.04
C GLN A 342 -25.91 4.11 -2.26
N TRP A 343 -26.50 5.00 -1.47
CA TRP A 343 -26.22 6.45 -1.56
C TRP A 343 -24.81 6.82 -1.09
N LEU A 344 -24.29 6.09 -0.09
CA LEU A 344 -22.95 6.25 0.45
C LEU A 344 -21.89 5.95 -0.63
N VAL A 345 -22.00 4.80 -1.31
CA VAL A 345 -21.05 4.43 -2.38
C VAL A 345 -21.21 5.29 -3.64
N GLN A 346 -22.42 5.76 -3.94
CA GLN A 346 -22.68 6.65 -5.08
C GLN A 346 -22.23 8.11 -4.89
N GLY A 347 -21.68 8.48 -3.72
CA GLY A 347 -21.28 9.85 -3.43
C GLY A 347 -22.45 10.84 -3.27
N GLN A 348 -23.65 10.35 -2.92
CA GLN A 348 -24.88 11.18 -2.84
C GLN A 348 -25.21 11.68 -1.43
N LEU A 349 -24.48 11.21 -0.41
CA LEU A 349 -24.66 11.63 0.96
C LEU A 349 -23.77 12.83 1.28
N ARG A 350 -24.31 13.79 2.03
CA ARG A 350 -23.56 14.91 2.61
C ARG A 350 -23.52 14.77 4.11
N ILE A 351 -22.36 15.05 4.70
CA ILE A 351 -22.21 15.19 6.15
C ILE A 351 -22.14 16.68 6.49
N VAL A 352 -22.88 17.07 7.52
CA VAL A 352 -22.92 18.44 8.06
C VAL A 352 -22.60 18.37 9.53
N ALA A 353 -21.65 19.19 9.99
CA ALA A 353 -21.30 19.38 11.38
C ALA A 353 -21.63 20.83 11.77
N GLU A 354 -22.42 21.01 12.82
CA GLU A 354 -22.98 22.30 13.22
C GLU A 354 -22.90 22.46 14.73
N THR A 355 -22.31 23.55 15.23
CA THR A 355 -22.29 23.86 16.66
C THR A 355 -23.55 24.61 17.08
N GLU A 356 -24.12 24.25 18.23
CA GLU A 356 -25.28 24.94 18.81
C GLU A 356 -24.79 26.00 19.82
N GLY A 357 -25.24 27.26 19.68
CA GLY A 357 -24.79 28.37 20.52
C GLY A 357 -25.13 29.75 19.96
N ARG A 358 -24.54 30.82 20.53
CA ARG A 358 -24.77 32.22 20.07
C ARG A 358 -24.19 32.51 18.69
N HIS A 359 -23.12 31.80 18.31
CA HIS A 359 -22.45 31.90 17.01
C HIS A 359 -22.32 30.49 16.41
N PRO A 360 -23.41 29.93 15.86
CA PRO A 360 -23.41 28.58 15.31
C PRO A 360 -22.48 28.51 14.09
N ARG A 361 -21.54 27.56 14.11
CA ARG A 361 -20.59 27.36 13.01
C ARG A 361 -20.94 26.08 12.27
N ARG A 362 -21.13 26.18 10.96
CA ARG A 362 -21.56 25.09 10.09
C ARG A 362 -20.47 24.73 9.07
N LEU A 363 -20.08 23.46 9.06
CA LEU A 363 -19.21 22.83 8.08
C LEU A 363 -19.99 21.76 7.31
N GLU A 364 -19.78 21.68 5.99
CA GLU A 364 -20.43 20.67 5.16
C GLU A 364 -19.49 20.10 4.10
N GLY A 365 -19.73 18.84 3.72
CA GLY A 365 -18.99 18.16 2.68
C GLY A 365 -19.71 16.93 2.15
N THR A 366 -19.31 16.47 0.96
CA THR A 366 -19.87 15.28 0.33
C THR A 366 -19.08 14.04 0.76
N ILE A 367 -19.76 13.00 1.20
CA ILE A 367 -19.14 11.71 1.48
C ILE A 367 -18.89 11.00 0.15
N THR A 368 -17.65 10.60 -0.11
CA THR A 368 -17.21 9.90 -1.33
C THR A 368 -16.38 8.67 -0.97
N THR A 369 -16.15 7.76 -1.91
CA THR A 369 -15.17 6.67 -1.73
C THR A 369 -13.77 7.22 -1.44
N ARG A 370 -12.92 6.44 -0.75
CA ARG A 370 -11.57 6.87 -0.37
C ARG A 370 -10.75 7.32 -1.59
N ARG A 371 -10.60 8.63 -1.73
CA ARG A 371 -9.73 9.29 -2.70
C ARG A 371 -8.25 9.09 -2.33
N SER A 372 -7.48 8.42 -3.19
CA SER A 372 -6.03 8.21 -3.02
C SER A 372 -5.31 8.19 -4.37
N CYS A 373 -4.00 8.47 -4.36
CA CYS A 373 -3.12 8.35 -5.52
C CYS A 373 -2.54 6.93 -5.69
N ASP A 374 -3.06 5.94 -4.95
CA ASP A 374 -2.61 4.55 -5.01
C ASP A 374 -3.09 3.86 -6.29
N THR A 375 -2.33 2.88 -6.79
CA THR A 375 -2.72 2.05 -7.94
C THR A 375 -3.33 0.75 -7.45
N ILE A 376 -4.62 0.54 -7.73
CA ILE A 376 -5.27 -0.76 -7.48
C ILE A 376 -4.93 -1.69 -8.65
N GLN A 377 -4.33 -2.84 -8.35
CA GLN A 377 -3.86 -3.77 -9.37
C GLN A 377 -3.83 -5.23 -8.88
N SER A 378 -3.65 -6.17 -9.79
CA SER A 378 -3.44 -7.58 -9.47
C SER A 378 -2.49 -8.24 -10.47
N VAL A 379 -1.68 -9.19 -9.97
CA VAL A 379 -0.99 -10.20 -10.77
C VAL A 379 -1.73 -11.50 -10.53
N LEU A 380 -2.21 -12.14 -11.60
CA LEU A 380 -2.85 -13.44 -11.53
C LEU A 380 -1.85 -14.50 -11.99
N CYS A 381 -1.67 -15.55 -11.21
CA CYS A 381 -0.74 -16.63 -11.52
C CYS A 381 -1.36 -18.01 -11.24
N GLY A 382 -0.72 -19.06 -11.75
CA GLY A 382 -1.18 -20.43 -11.56
C GLY A 382 -0.99 -20.95 -10.14
N ALA A 383 0.05 -20.52 -9.43
CA ALA A 383 0.35 -20.96 -8.07
C ALA A 383 -0.69 -20.47 -7.04
N ASP A 384 -1.31 -19.32 -7.28
CA ASP A 384 -2.35 -18.75 -6.41
C ASP A 384 -3.77 -19.22 -6.80
N ALA A 385 -3.92 -20.00 -7.88
CA ALA A 385 -5.19 -20.59 -8.29
C ALA A 385 -5.77 -21.54 -7.24
N LEU A 386 -7.11 -21.72 -7.24
CA LEU A 386 -7.81 -22.58 -6.27
C LEU A 386 -7.28 -24.03 -6.27
N THR A 387 -6.94 -24.51 -7.46
CA THR A 387 -6.12 -25.71 -7.68
C THR A 387 -4.84 -25.22 -8.36
N PRO A 388 -3.68 -25.21 -7.67
CA PRO A 388 -2.46 -24.61 -8.21
C PRO A 388 -2.03 -25.22 -9.55
N THR A 389 -1.87 -24.38 -10.56
CA THR A 389 -1.48 -24.76 -11.92
C THR A 389 -0.03 -24.37 -12.22
N LYS A 390 0.54 -24.94 -13.29
CA LYS A 390 1.89 -24.64 -13.79
C LYS A 390 1.89 -24.45 -15.31
N THR A 391 0.86 -23.78 -15.83
CA THR A 391 0.70 -23.58 -17.29
C THR A 391 1.69 -22.57 -17.87
N GLY A 392 2.37 -21.77 -17.04
CA GLY A 392 3.21 -20.66 -17.47
C GLY A 392 2.42 -19.44 -17.98
N ALA A 393 1.08 -19.47 -17.87
CA ALA A 393 0.20 -18.35 -18.20
C ALA A 393 0.23 -17.28 -17.09
N VAL A 394 -0.19 -16.06 -17.42
CA VAL A 394 -0.25 -14.93 -16.49
C VAL A 394 -1.44 -14.04 -16.78
N GLY A 395 -2.03 -13.48 -15.73
CA GLY A 395 -2.98 -12.36 -15.83
C GLY A 395 -2.41 -11.11 -15.17
N SER A 396 -2.77 -9.95 -15.70
CA SER A 396 -2.33 -8.65 -15.21
C SER A 396 -3.52 -7.70 -15.22
N ALA A 397 -3.87 -7.12 -14.08
CA ALA A 397 -5.04 -6.27 -13.94
C ALA A 397 -4.71 -4.91 -13.33
N LYS A 398 -5.40 -3.88 -13.84
CA LYS A 398 -5.45 -2.52 -13.31
C LYS A 398 -6.90 -2.16 -13.03
N LEU A 399 -7.16 -1.57 -11.87
CA LEU A 399 -8.49 -1.09 -11.48
C LEU A 399 -8.42 0.36 -11.02
N ALA A 400 -9.51 1.10 -11.17
CA ALA A 400 -9.66 2.46 -10.66
C ALA A 400 -11.05 2.64 -10.04
N LEU A 401 -11.08 2.94 -8.73
CA LEU A 401 -12.32 3.26 -8.02
C LEU A 401 -12.53 4.78 -8.06
N HIS A 402 -13.63 5.20 -8.67
CA HIS A 402 -14.03 6.61 -8.74
C HIS A 402 -14.79 7.06 -7.49
N GLU A 403 -14.84 8.38 -7.30
CA GLU A 403 -15.51 9.07 -6.17
C GLU A 403 -17.00 8.74 -6.03
N ASN A 404 -17.65 8.44 -7.16
CA ASN A 404 -19.05 8.03 -7.27
C ASN A 404 -19.25 6.51 -7.12
N GLY A 405 -18.24 5.77 -6.69
CA GLY A 405 -18.28 4.32 -6.52
C GLY A 405 -18.03 3.50 -7.79
N THR A 406 -17.97 4.09 -8.98
CA THR A 406 -17.73 3.31 -10.21
C THR A 406 -16.34 2.68 -10.20
N LEU A 407 -16.26 1.36 -10.38
CA LEU A 407 -15.01 0.62 -10.52
C LEU A 407 -14.71 0.34 -11.99
N GLU A 408 -13.76 1.08 -12.57
CA GLU A 408 -13.18 0.72 -13.87
C GLU A 408 -12.19 -0.44 -13.71
N TYR A 409 -12.19 -1.36 -14.67
CA TYR A 409 -11.28 -2.49 -14.70
C TYR A 409 -10.70 -2.72 -16.10
N GLN A 410 -9.44 -3.13 -16.12
CA GLN A 410 -8.73 -3.58 -17.31
C GLN A 410 -7.91 -4.81 -16.92
N VAL A 411 -8.24 -5.97 -17.50
CA VAL A 411 -7.58 -7.26 -17.24
C VAL A 411 -6.98 -7.76 -18.55
N GLN A 412 -5.70 -8.07 -18.52
CA GLN A 412 -4.95 -8.70 -19.61
C GLN A 412 -4.62 -10.14 -19.22
N VAL A 413 -4.76 -11.07 -20.16
CA VAL A 413 -4.45 -12.49 -19.99
C VAL A 413 -3.50 -12.92 -21.10
N VAL A 414 -2.42 -13.63 -20.76
CA VAL A 414 -1.38 -14.04 -21.72
C VAL A 414 -0.95 -15.47 -21.48
N GLY A 415 -0.88 -16.25 -22.57
CA GLY A 415 -0.27 -17.58 -22.58
C GLY A 415 -1.12 -18.69 -21.94
N THR A 416 -2.44 -18.53 -21.84
CA THR A 416 -3.32 -19.63 -21.39
C THR A 416 -3.20 -20.83 -22.33
N ALA A 417 -3.21 -22.03 -21.77
CA ALA A 417 -3.09 -23.27 -22.55
C ALA A 417 -4.35 -23.57 -23.38
N SER A 418 -5.50 -23.02 -22.97
CA SER A 418 -6.79 -23.18 -23.64
C SER A 418 -7.62 -21.89 -23.61
N GLU A 419 -8.79 -21.94 -24.27
CA GLU A 419 -9.77 -20.86 -24.38
C GLU A 419 -10.22 -20.35 -23.00
N VAL A 420 -10.29 -19.02 -22.84
CA VAL A 420 -10.77 -18.38 -21.61
C VAL A 420 -12.29 -18.47 -21.54
N LEU A 421 -12.80 -19.23 -20.57
CA LEU A 421 -14.24 -19.43 -20.35
C LEU A 421 -14.86 -18.34 -19.47
N SER A 422 -14.13 -17.84 -18.47
CA SER A 422 -14.62 -16.70 -17.67
C SER A 422 -13.52 -15.88 -17.01
N ILE A 423 -13.83 -14.60 -16.77
CA ILE A 423 -13.05 -13.68 -15.95
C ILE A 423 -13.99 -13.12 -14.88
N THR A 424 -13.67 -13.35 -13.61
CA THR A 424 -14.57 -13.05 -12.48
C THR A 424 -13.85 -12.32 -11.35
N LEU A 425 -14.54 -11.35 -10.76
CA LEU A 425 -14.18 -10.73 -9.49
C LEU A 425 -14.94 -11.43 -8.37
N GLU A 426 -14.23 -11.87 -7.34
CA GLU A 426 -14.80 -12.68 -6.27
C GLU A 426 -14.12 -12.44 -4.91
N THR A 427 -14.82 -12.77 -3.83
CA THR A 427 -14.21 -12.80 -2.49
C THR A 427 -13.39 -14.08 -2.30
N LYS A 428 -12.52 -14.12 -1.27
CA LYS A 428 -11.94 -15.39 -0.81
C LYS A 428 -13.06 -16.40 -0.50
N PRO A 429 -13.02 -17.65 -1.00
CA PRO A 429 -14.09 -18.62 -0.78
C PRO A 429 -14.13 -19.07 0.68
N ARG A 430 -15.30 -18.93 1.33
CA ARG A 430 -15.52 -19.39 2.73
C ARG A 430 -15.62 -20.92 2.86
N ARG A 431 -15.85 -21.64 1.76
CA ARG A 431 -15.88 -23.10 1.67
C ARG A 431 -15.24 -23.51 0.35
N LYS A 432 -14.46 -24.60 0.33
CA LYS A 432 -13.68 -25.05 -0.86
C LYS A 432 -14.50 -25.10 -2.16
N ASN A 433 -15.78 -25.50 -2.08
CA ASN A 433 -16.64 -25.70 -3.25
C ASN A 433 -17.71 -24.60 -3.42
N LYS A 434 -17.56 -23.42 -2.78
CA LYS A 434 -18.49 -22.29 -2.96
C LYS A 434 -17.72 -20.99 -3.19
N ARG A 435 -17.45 -20.72 -4.48
CA ARG A 435 -17.01 -19.42 -4.98
C ARG A 435 -18.12 -18.37 -4.79
N ASN A 436 -17.74 -17.12 -4.56
CA ASN A 436 -18.65 -16.01 -4.33
C ASN A 436 -18.30 -14.88 -5.32
N VAL A 437 -18.86 -14.98 -6.52
CA VAL A 437 -18.62 -14.05 -7.63
C VAL A 437 -19.45 -12.78 -7.41
N LEU A 438 -18.77 -11.64 -7.42
CA LEU A 438 -19.35 -10.31 -7.28
C LEU A 438 -19.64 -9.66 -8.64
N LEU A 439 -18.77 -9.92 -9.62
CA LEU A 439 -18.90 -9.40 -10.99
C LEU A 439 -18.32 -10.41 -11.99
N ASP A 440 -19.08 -10.66 -13.05
CA ASP A 440 -18.62 -11.36 -14.25
C ASP A 440 -18.12 -10.33 -15.29
N MET A 441 -16.84 -10.41 -15.65
CA MET A 441 -16.19 -9.55 -16.64
C MET A 441 -16.14 -10.20 -18.04
N THR A 442 -16.52 -11.48 -18.15
CA THR A 442 -16.43 -12.28 -19.38
C THR A 442 -17.11 -11.62 -20.60
N PRO A 443 -18.28 -10.95 -20.50
CA PRO A 443 -18.89 -10.26 -21.65
C PRO A 443 -18.01 -9.16 -22.28
N SER A 444 -17.09 -8.59 -21.49
CA SER A 444 -16.12 -7.57 -21.94
C SER A 444 -14.81 -8.14 -22.48
N TYR A 445 -14.57 -9.45 -22.30
CA TYR A 445 -13.36 -10.12 -22.75
C TYR A 445 -13.33 -10.27 -24.28
N ARG A 446 -12.15 -10.07 -24.86
CA ARG A 446 -11.85 -10.25 -26.29
C ARG A 446 -10.52 -10.98 -26.38
N ASP A 447 -10.50 -12.13 -27.05
CA ASP A 447 -9.26 -12.81 -27.37
C ASP A 447 -8.39 -11.99 -28.32
N GLY A 448 -7.07 -12.04 -28.11
CA GLY A 448 -6.09 -11.31 -28.92
C GLY A 448 -5.94 -11.79 -30.36
N LEU A 449 -6.79 -12.71 -30.83
CA LEU A 449 -6.82 -13.23 -32.20
C LEU A 449 -7.57 -12.27 -33.14
N VAL A 450 -7.18 -11.00 -33.18
CA VAL A 450 -7.70 -10.05 -34.17
C VAL A 450 -6.97 -10.24 -35.49
N GLY A 451 -7.46 -11.20 -36.27
CA GLY A 451 -7.31 -11.15 -37.72
C GLY A 451 -7.96 -9.87 -38.27
N VAL A 452 -7.36 -9.35 -39.34
CA VAL A 452 -7.79 -8.21 -40.16
C VAL A 452 -9.30 -7.94 -40.14
N VAL A 453 -9.70 -6.80 -39.55
CA VAL A 453 -10.98 -6.15 -39.89
C VAL A 453 -10.64 -4.82 -40.55
N GLY A 454 -10.76 -4.79 -41.88
CA GLY A 454 -10.52 -3.58 -42.66
C GLY A 454 -11.67 -2.59 -42.47
N LEU A 455 -11.36 -1.40 -41.95
CA LEU A 455 -12.14 -0.20 -42.23
C LEU A 455 -11.41 0.58 -43.32
N GLU A 456 -12.03 0.67 -44.49
CA GLU A 456 -11.47 1.40 -45.63
C GLU A 456 -11.32 2.90 -45.32
N GLY A 457 -10.23 3.50 -45.80
CA GLY A 457 -10.14 4.96 -45.93
C GLY A 457 -9.37 5.72 -44.85
N SER A 458 -8.07 5.45 -44.65
CA SER A 458 -7.02 6.50 -44.75
C SER A 458 -5.58 5.98 -44.56
N ARG A 459 -4.78 6.03 -45.63
CA ARG A 459 -3.30 6.19 -45.65
C ARG A 459 -2.44 5.35 -44.66
N ARG A 460 -2.43 4.04 -44.88
CA ARG A 460 -1.20 3.24 -45.13
C ARG A 460 0.00 3.46 -44.18
N CYS A 461 0.02 2.74 -43.06
CA CYS A 461 1.26 2.16 -42.53
C CYS A 461 1.42 0.76 -43.13
N GLN A 462 2.42 0.55 -44.00
CA GLN A 462 2.76 -0.77 -44.54
C GLN A 462 3.86 -1.39 -43.68
N TRP A 463 3.49 -2.32 -42.80
CA TRP A 463 4.45 -3.24 -42.18
C TRP A 463 4.68 -4.41 -43.14
N ALA A 464 5.95 -4.74 -43.40
CA ALA A 464 6.32 -5.73 -44.40
C ALA A 464 6.33 -7.16 -43.82
N SER A 465 5.61 -8.06 -44.51
CA SER A 465 5.66 -9.53 -44.55
C SER A 465 5.70 -10.39 -43.26
N PRO A 466 5.14 -11.61 -43.30
CA PRO A 466 4.90 -12.41 -42.10
C PRO A 466 5.92 -13.54 -41.92
N HIS A 467 7.05 -13.27 -41.26
CA HIS A 467 8.01 -14.30 -40.81
C HIS A 467 8.55 -14.00 -39.40
N THR A 468 7.64 -13.91 -38.43
CA THR A 468 7.95 -14.12 -37.01
C THR A 468 6.77 -14.84 -36.37
N ASP A 469 6.87 -16.16 -36.23
CA ASP A 469 5.93 -16.94 -35.41
C ASP A 469 6.01 -16.49 -33.94
N ALA A 470 4.95 -16.77 -33.17
CA ALA A 470 4.77 -16.38 -31.76
C ALA A 470 4.48 -14.89 -31.48
N VAL A 471 3.43 -14.34 -32.11
CA VAL A 471 2.54 -13.43 -31.36
C VAL A 471 1.64 -14.30 -30.46
N SER A 472 2.01 -14.47 -29.19
CA SER A 472 1.11 -15.12 -28.22
C SER A 472 -0.19 -14.31 -28.13
N PRO A 473 -1.38 -14.96 -28.18
CA PRO A 473 -2.65 -14.24 -28.10
C PRO A 473 -2.76 -13.55 -26.73
N VAL A 474 -2.87 -12.23 -26.76
CA VAL A 474 -3.08 -11.38 -25.59
C VAL A 474 -4.56 -11.11 -25.46
N GLY A 475 -5.24 -11.88 -24.61
CA GLY A 475 -6.63 -11.64 -24.27
C GLY A 475 -6.80 -10.40 -23.42
N GLN A 476 -7.89 -9.66 -23.60
CA GLN A 476 -8.17 -8.48 -22.79
C GLN A 476 -9.67 -8.29 -22.50
N ALA A 477 -9.98 -8.03 -21.23
CA ALA A 477 -11.26 -7.52 -20.76
C ALA A 477 -11.11 -6.06 -20.31
N ARG A 478 -12.01 -5.17 -20.75
CA ARG A 478 -12.10 -3.78 -20.26
C ARG A 478 -13.55 -3.39 -20.03
N GLY A 479 -13.85 -2.78 -18.90
CA GLY A 479 -15.18 -2.28 -18.61
C GLY A 479 -15.26 -1.46 -17.33
N ALA A 480 -16.49 -1.18 -16.90
CA ALA A 480 -16.77 -0.49 -15.66
C ALA A 480 -17.93 -1.18 -14.92
N TRP A 481 -17.83 -1.23 -13.60
CA TRP A 481 -18.91 -1.64 -12.71
C TRP A 481 -19.44 -0.36 -12.02
N PRO A 482 -20.59 0.19 -12.46
CA PRO A 482 -21.05 1.51 -12.02
C PRO A 482 -21.65 1.53 -10.61
N SER A 483 -22.06 0.36 -10.10
CA SER A 483 -22.77 0.21 -8.82
C SER A 483 -22.29 -1.02 -8.04
N PRO A 484 -21.02 -1.08 -7.60
CA PRO A 484 -20.65 -1.96 -6.50
C PRO A 484 -21.42 -1.57 -5.25
N SER A 485 -21.67 -2.52 -4.33
CA SER A 485 -22.19 -2.16 -3.02
C SER A 485 -21.13 -1.43 -2.20
N ALA A 486 -21.54 -0.71 -1.15
CA ALA A 486 -20.61 -0.11 -0.20
C ALA A 486 -19.65 -1.15 0.42
N ARG A 487 -20.09 -2.40 0.56
CA ARG A 487 -19.27 -3.51 1.06
C ARG A 487 -18.27 -4.02 0.03
N ASP A 488 -18.62 -4.04 -1.26
CA ASP A 488 -17.67 -4.42 -2.32
C ASP A 488 -16.57 -3.37 -2.46
N ALA A 489 -16.92 -2.08 -2.38
CA ALA A 489 -15.95 -0.99 -2.32
C ALA A 489 -15.05 -1.08 -1.07
N HIS A 490 -15.61 -1.45 0.09
CA HIS A 490 -14.84 -1.73 1.31
C HIS A 490 -13.84 -2.88 1.11
N MET A 491 -14.32 -4.07 0.72
CA MET A 491 -13.48 -5.25 0.50
C MET A 491 -12.38 -4.98 -0.54
N LEU A 492 -12.66 -4.21 -1.60
CA LEU A 492 -11.65 -3.79 -2.58
C LEU A 492 -10.55 -2.94 -1.92
N LEU A 493 -10.93 -1.93 -1.13
CA LEU A 493 -10.02 -0.98 -0.49
C LEU A 493 -9.23 -1.59 0.69
N GLN A 494 -9.68 -2.73 1.23
CA GLN A 494 -9.00 -3.56 2.21
C GLN A 494 -8.18 -4.72 1.60
N ASN A 495 -8.12 -4.84 0.27
CA ASN A 495 -7.41 -5.89 -0.47
C ASN A 495 -8.00 -7.31 -0.30
N GLU A 496 -9.30 -7.45 -0.02
CA GLU A 496 -9.95 -8.75 0.23
C GLU A 496 -10.53 -9.43 -1.03
N LEU A 497 -10.53 -8.71 -2.16
CA LEU A 497 -11.04 -9.20 -3.43
C LEU A 497 -9.97 -9.87 -4.29
N PHE A 498 -10.42 -10.82 -5.12
CA PHE A 498 -9.59 -11.62 -6.01
C PHE A 498 -10.15 -11.58 -7.42
N LEU A 499 -9.27 -11.63 -8.41
CA LEU A 499 -9.63 -11.96 -9.79
C LEU A 499 -9.32 -13.42 -10.05
N ASN A 500 -10.20 -14.09 -10.79
CA ASN A 500 -10.05 -15.48 -11.22
C ASN A 500 -10.36 -15.60 -12.71
N VAL A 501 -9.45 -16.24 -13.46
CA VAL A 501 -9.59 -16.55 -14.88
C VAL A 501 -9.70 -18.05 -15.03
N ALA A 502 -10.84 -18.53 -15.50
CA ALA A 502 -11.08 -19.94 -15.81
C ALA A 502 -10.92 -20.17 -17.31
N THR A 503 -10.33 -21.31 -17.66
CA THR A 503 -10.12 -21.74 -19.05
C THR A 503 -10.74 -23.11 -19.27
N LYS A 504 -10.80 -23.56 -20.52
CA LYS A 504 -11.45 -24.83 -20.89
C LYS A 504 -10.90 -26.05 -20.15
N ASP A 505 -9.58 -26.09 -19.95
CA ASP A 505 -8.90 -27.17 -19.23
C ASP A 505 -8.93 -26.97 -17.70
N TRP A 506 -9.19 -25.74 -17.24
CA TRP A 506 -9.19 -25.34 -15.83
C TRP A 506 -10.47 -24.54 -15.48
N PRO A 507 -11.65 -25.18 -15.47
CA PRO A 507 -12.95 -24.49 -15.34
C PRO A 507 -13.16 -23.82 -13.97
N GLU A 508 -12.46 -24.25 -12.93
CA GLU A 508 -12.48 -23.60 -11.61
C GLU A 508 -11.57 -22.35 -11.54
N GLY A 509 -10.61 -22.23 -12.46
CA GLY A 509 -9.59 -21.17 -12.48
C GLY A 509 -8.22 -21.70 -12.87
N GLU A 510 -7.69 -21.28 -14.02
CA GLU A 510 -6.27 -21.49 -14.39
C GLU A 510 -5.38 -20.53 -13.62
N LEU A 511 -5.84 -19.29 -13.43
CA LEU A 511 -5.10 -18.18 -12.84
C LEU A 511 -5.96 -17.46 -11.80
N ARG A 512 -5.35 -17.11 -10.67
CA ARG A 512 -5.96 -16.27 -9.64
C ARG A 512 -4.97 -15.22 -9.16
N GLY A 513 -5.45 -14.06 -8.74
CA GLY A 513 -4.65 -13.00 -8.13
C GLY A 513 -5.44 -12.23 -7.08
N GLN A 514 -4.80 -11.86 -5.98
CA GLN A 514 -5.36 -10.92 -5.01
C GLN A 514 -5.28 -9.50 -5.59
N ILE A 515 -6.31 -8.69 -5.40
CA ILE A 515 -6.28 -7.26 -5.73
C ILE A 515 -5.62 -6.52 -4.58
N ILE A 516 -4.59 -5.71 -4.89
CA ILE A 516 -3.84 -4.93 -3.93
C ILE A 516 -3.76 -3.45 -4.32
N SER A 517 -3.81 -2.57 -3.32
CA SER A 517 -3.60 -1.13 -3.48
C SER A 517 -2.13 -0.78 -3.26
N LEU A 518 -1.39 -0.49 -4.34
CA LEU A 518 0.02 -0.09 -4.28
C LEU A 518 0.17 1.42 -4.06
N PRO A 519 0.94 1.86 -3.04
CA PRO A 519 1.20 3.27 -2.78
C PRO A 519 1.82 4.04 -3.97
N TYR A 520 1.53 5.35 -4.06
CA TYR A 520 2.07 6.23 -5.11
C TYR A 520 3.62 6.21 -5.20
N SER A 521 4.19 5.54 -6.20
CA SER A 521 5.65 5.35 -6.31
C SER A 521 6.37 6.44 -7.12
N GLY A 522 5.65 7.45 -7.62
CA GLY A 522 6.20 8.46 -8.55
C GLY A 522 6.35 7.98 -10.00
N LEU A 523 6.15 6.69 -10.26
CA LEU A 523 6.27 6.08 -11.58
C LEU A 523 5.09 6.46 -12.48
N LEU A 524 5.25 7.52 -13.28
CA LEU A 524 4.15 8.14 -14.02
C LEU A 524 3.32 7.17 -14.88
N ALA A 525 3.92 6.13 -15.48
CA ALA A 525 3.20 5.14 -16.30
C ALA A 525 2.01 4.47 -15.57
N ARG A 526 2.06 4.32 -14.24
CA ARG A 526 0.92 3.82 -13.45
C ARG A 526 -0.29 4.74 -13.54
N TYR A 527 -0.06 6.05 -13.49
CA TYR A 527 -1.07 7.09 -13.29
C TYR A 527 -1.49 7.74 -14.61
N THR A 528 -0.59 7.81 -15.59
CA THR A 528 -0.87 8.36 -16.93
C THR A 528 -1.59 7.37 -17.83
N GLY A 529 -2.92 7.46 -17.90
CA GLY A 529 -3.63 7.14 -19.14
C GLY A 529 -3.12 8.03 -20.28
N ARG A 530 -3.11 7.52 -21.53
CA ARG A 530 -2.31 8.02 -22.66
C ARG A 530 -2.61 9.48 -23.09
N ARG A 531 -2.09 10.49 -22.36
CA ARG A 531 -2.09 11.92 -22.73
C ARG A 531 -0.78 12.61 -22.36
N GLY A 532 0.15 12.67 -23.32
CA GLY A 532 1.47 13.30 -23.19
C GLY A 532 1.90 14.19 -24.35
N ALA A 533 0.97 14.62 -25.22
CA ALA A 533 1.27 15.50 -26.36
C ALA A 533 0.74 16.93 -26.08
N GLY A 534 1.53 17.78 -25.42
CA GLY A 534 1.00 19.09 -25.02
C GLY A 534 1.91 20.06 -24.24
N ALA A 535 3.21 20.13 -24.51
CA ALA A 535 4.09 21.13 -23.88
C ALA A 535 5.10 21.77 -24.85
N ARG A 536 4.62 22.60 -25.80
CA ARG A 536 5.49 23.53 -26.54
C ARG A 536 5.88 24.73 -25.67
N GLY A 537 6.73 24.50 -24.67
CA GLY A 537 7.42 25.55 -23.93
C GLY A 537 8.81 25.82 -24.53
N ARG A 538 9.10 27.08 -24.89
CA ARG A 538 10.48 27.51 -25.20
C ARG A 538 11.23 27.74 -23.89
N ALA A 539 12.13 26.82 -23.55
CA ALA A 539 13.13 26.96 -22.49
C ALA A 539 14.43 26.25 -22.93
N ALA A 540 15.53 26.52 -22.24
CA ALA A 540 16.90 26.45 -22.76
C ALA A 540 17.45 25.04 -23.11
N ARG A 541 18.64 25.04 -23.71
CA ARG A 541 19.39 23.87 -24.17
C ARG A 541 19.91 23.02 -23.01
N GLU A 542 19.26 21.89 -22.77
CA GLU A 542 19.85 20.68 -22.20
C GLU A 542 19.68 19.53 -23.21
N PRO A 543 20.50 18.45 -23.13
CA PRO A 543 20.41 17.33 -24.05
C PRO A 543 19.11 16.54 -23.81
N ARG A 544 18.05 16.97 -24.49
CA ARG A 544 16.82 16.17 -24.63
C ARG A 544 17.20 14.81 -25.20
N CYS A 545 16.51 13.77 -24.72
CA CYS A 545 16.57 12.44 -25.32
C CYS A 545 16.51 12.55 -26.86
N PRO A 546 17.40 11.87 -27.62
CA PRO A 546 17.46 12.03 -29.07
C PRO A 546 16.07 11.78 -29.65
N PRO A 547 15.63 12.57 -30.66
CA PRO A 547 14.29 12.46 -31.18
C PRO A 547 14.12 11.09 -31.84
N LEU A 548 13.52 10.15 -31.09
CA LEU A 548 13.18 8.82 -31.58
C LEU A 548 12.31 8.99 -32.84
N PRO A 549 12.71 8.40 -33.97
CA PRO A 549 12.01 8.60 -35.23
C PRO A 549 10.70 7.81 -35.23
N THR A 550 9.66 8.50 -34.75
CA THR A 550 8.25 8.14 -34.56
C THR A 550 7.84 7.86 -33.10
N ALA A 551 6.78 8.56 -32.66
CA ALA A 551 6.10 8.49 -31.35
C ALA A 551 6.85 8.99 -30.08
N PRO A 552 6.12 9.52 -29.07
CA PRO A 552 6.67 9.79 -27.75
C PRO A 552 6.84 8.48 -26.94
N CYS A 553 7.87 8.45 -26.09
CA CYS A 553 8.24 7.32 -25.22
C CYS A 553 7.03 6.60 -24.61
N VAL A 554 7.05 5.26 -24.65
CA VAL A 554 5.91 4.41 -24.29
C VAL A 554 5.63 4.45 -22.79
N CYS A 555 4.59 5.18 -22.39
CA CYS A 555 3.80 4.83 -21.20
C CYS A 555 2.71 3.85 -21.63
N ALA A 556 2.87 2.57 -21.29
CA ALA A 556 1.83 1.57 -21.50
C ALA A 556 0.64 1.82 -20.53
N GLU A 557 -0.60 1.69 -21.03
CA GLU A 557 -1.80 1.91 -20.19
C GLU A 557 -1.96 0.85 -19.09
N LEU A 558 -1.44 -0.35 -19.37
CA LEU A 558 -1.34 -1.52 -18.50
C LEU A 558 0.13 -1.91 -18.28
N PRO A 559 0.45 -2.59 -17.16
CA PRO A 559 1.79 -3.11 -16.93
C PRO A 559 2.05 -4.34 -17.80
N VAL A 560 3.27 -4.44 -18.32
CA VAL A 560 3.76 -5.53 -19.16
C VAL A 560 3.66 -6.83 -18.39
N ALA A 561 2.79 -7.75 -18.82
CA ALA A 561 2.65 -9.07 -18.23
C ALA A 561 3.88 -9.95 -18.57
N LEU A 562 4.45 -10.62 -17.57
CA LEU A 562 5.58 -11.54 -17.71
C LEU A 562 5.10 -12.96 -17.43
N ALA A 563 5.24 -13.85 -18.42
CA ALA A 563 4.72 -15.22 -18.39
C ALA A 563 5.87 -16.24 -18.58
N GLY A 564 5.68 -17.45 -18.07
CA GLY A 564 6.58 -18.57 -18.37
C GLY A 564 6.45 -19.05 -19.81
N GLN A 565 5.26 -18.95 -20.40
CA GLN A 565 5.00 -19.25 -21.82
C GLN A 565 5.66 -18.28 -22.81
N LEU A 566 6.14 -17.12 -22.34
CA LEU A 566 6.89 -16.17 -23.15
C LEU A 566 8.41 -16.39 -23.08
N VAL A 567 8.91 -17.29 -22.23
CA VAL A 567 10.33 -17.67 -22.17
C VAL A 567 10.68 -18.56 -23.37
N SER A 568 11.94 -18.54 -23.82
CA SER A 568 12.43 -19.45 -24.87
C SER A 568 13.51 -20.39 -24.33
N PRO A 569 13.30 -21.72 -24.30
CA PRO A 569 12.02 -22.41 -24.53
C PRO A 569 11.00 -22.11 -23.40
N ALA A 570 9.72 -22.36 -23.67
CA ALA A 570 8.63 -22.07 -22.74
C ALA A 570 8.78 -22.80 -21.40
N VAL A 571 8.47 -22.11 -20.30
CA VAL A 571 8.60 -22.62 -18.93
C VAL A 571 7.22 -22.77 -18.30
N GLY A 572 6.86 -24.00 -17.93
CA GLY A 572 5.68 -24.29 -17.11
C GLY A 572 5.88 -23.88 -15.65
N SER A 573 5.94 -22.58 -15.37
CA SER A 573 5.91 -22.06 -13.99
C SER A 573 4.47 -21.84 -13.53
N GLY A 574 4.27 -21.93 -12.20
CA GLY A 574 3.06 -21.42 -11.56
C GLY A 574 3.18 -19.93 -11.20
N ALA A 575 4.38 -19.36 -11.25
CA ALA A 575 4.62 -17.95 -11.01
C ALA A 575 4.15 -17.09 -12.19
N GLY A 576 3.87 -15.83 -11.90
CA GLY A 576 3.51 -14.81 -12.88
C GLY A 576 3.95 -13.44 -12.37
N ALA A 577 4.13 -12.47 -13.27
CA ALA A 577 4.52 -11.13 -12.87
C ALA A 577 3.96 -10.08 -13.82
N HIS A 578 4.04 -8.81 -13.41
CA HIS A 578 3.92 -7.70 -14.33
C HIS A 578 4.96 -6.61 -14.04
N ALA A 579 5.16 -5.70 -15.00
CA ALA A 579 6.11 -4.62 -14.89
C ALA A 579 5.55 -3.29 -15.41
N TRP A 580 5.67 -2.26 -14.59
CA TRP A 580 5.49 -0.86 -14.99
C TRP A 580 6.84 -0.29 -15.41
N LEU A 581 6.84 0.45 -16.52
CA LEU A 581 8.03 0.99 -17.16
C LEU A 581 7.73 2.41 -17.66
N SER A 582 8.64 3.36 -17.41
CA SER A 582 8.54 4.72 -17.97
C SER A 582 9.91 5.36 -18.16
N LEU A 583 10.11 6.03 -19.29
CA LEU A 583 11.29 6.86 -19.55
C LEU A 583 11.03 8.31 -19.08
N ASP A 584 11.99 8.92 -18.38
CA ASP A 584 11.94 10.34 -18.02
C ASP A 584 12.60 11.25 -19.10
N GLU A 585 12.56 12.57 -18.88
CA GLU A 585 13.10 13.56 -19.83
C GLU A 585 14.63 13.44 -20.03
N HIS A 586 15.33 12.73 -19.14
CA HIS A 586 16.77 12.46 -19.17
C HIS A 586 17.10 11.05 -19.72
N CYS A 587 16.13 10.38 -20.37
CA CYS A 587 16.23 8.99 -20.84
C CYS A 587 16.43 7.94 -19.74
N HIS A 588 16.21 8.24 -18.45
CA HIS A 588 16.31 7.19 -17.44
C HIS A 588 15.06 6.32 -17.47
N LEU A 589 15.22 5.00 -17.51
CA LEU A 589 14.12 4.04 -17.42
C LEU A 589 13.83 3.74 -15.96
N HIS A 590 12.70 4.25 -15.48
CA HIS A 590 12.12 3.88 -14.20
C HIS A 590 11.33 2.59 -14.39
N TYR A 591 11.55 1.62 -13.50
CA TYR A 591 10.90 0.32 -13.55
C TYR A 591 10.35 -0.09 -12.19
N GLU A 592 9.23 -0.81 -12.20
CA GLU A 592 8.67 -1.43 -11.01
C GLU A 592 7.97 -2.74 -11.38
N ILE A 593 8.44 -3.84 -10.80
CA ILE A 593 8.09 -5.22 -11.14
C ILE A 593 7.47 -5.86 -9.90
N THR A 594 6.29 -6.45 -10.05
CA THR A 594 5.60 -7.22 -9.00
C THR A 594 5.47 -8.66 -9.46
N VAL A 595 5.86 -9.62 -8.62
CA VAL A 595 5.84 -11.06 -8.92
C VAL A 595 4.96 -11.80 -7.92
N ALA A 596 4.17 -12.76 -8.40
CA ALA A 596 3.35 -13.67 -7.61
C ALA A 596 3.75 -15.14 -7.91
N GLY A 597 3.41 -16.05 -7.00
CA GLY A 597 3.58 -17.49 -7.21
C GLY A 597 5.00 -18.06 -7.21
N LEU A 598 6.05 -17.26 -6.96
CA LEU A 598 7.39 -17.78 -6.71
C LEU A 598 7.40 -18.57 -5.38
N GLY A 599 7.90 -19.80 -5.41
CA GLY A 599 7.93 -20.69 -4.25
C GLY A 599 8.70 -20.12 -3.06
N ARG A 600 8.27 -20.47 -1.82
CA ARG A 600 8.89 -19.98 -0.58
C ARG A 600 10.41 -20.20 -0.60
N PRO A 601 11.24 -19.16 -0.36
CA PRO A 601 12.68 -19.28 -0.45
C PRO A 601 13.27 -19.99 0.77
N ALA A 602 13.40 -21.32 0.67
CA ALA A 602 14.53 -22.00 1.30
C ALA A 602 15.78 -21.68 0.46
N ASP A 603 16.64 -20.79 0.95
CA ASP A 603 17.97 -20.44 0.42
C ASP A 603 18.06 -19.95 -1.05
N GLY A 604 17.06 -19.20 -1.53
CA GLY A 604 17.00 -18.68 -2.92
C GLY A 604 17.08 -17.15 -3.08
N THR A 605 18.20 -16.62 -3.59
CA THR A 605 18.28 -15.24 -4.11
C THR A 605 17.44 -15.08 -5.39
N VAL A 606 16.48 -14.14 -5.40
CA VAL A 606 15.65 -13.81 -6.58
C VAL A 606 16.26 -12.62 -7.35
N SER A 607 16.39 -12.72 -8.67
CA SER A 607 17.13 -11.74 -9.50
C SER A 607 16.40 -11.32 -10.78
N ALA A 608 15.96 -10.05 -10.85
CA ALA A 608 15.46 -9.45 -12.09
C ALA A 608 16.63 -9.12 -13.03
N HIS A 609 16.52 -9.49 -14.30
CA HIS A 609 17.48 -9.09 -15.33
C HIS A 609 16.72 -8.36 -16.45
N LEU A 610 17.15 -7.17 -16.87
CA LEU A 610 16.65 -6.54 -18.10
C LEU A 610 17.55 -6.99 -19.24
N HIS A 611 16.97 -7.74 -20.18
CA HIS A 611 17.72 -8.26 -21.31
C HIS A 611 17.49 -7.35 -22.50
N GLY A 612 18.40 -6.39 -22.69
CA GLY A 612 18.52 -5.69 -23.96
C GLY A 612 19.17 -6.61 -24.99
N VAL A 613 18.43 -7.53 -25.59
CA VAL A 613 18.86 -8.24 -26.80
C VAL A 613 17.62 -8.62 -27.59
N ALA A 614 17.57 -8.32 -28.89
CA ALA A 614 16.70 -9.06 -29.79
C ALA A 614 17.29 -10.47 -29.98
N GLU A 615 16.81 -11.46 -29.22
CA GLU A 615 17.13 -12.88 -29.47
C GLU A 615 16.37 -13.39 -30.70
N LEU A 616 16.75 -12.89 -31.89
CA LEU A 616 16.52 -13.55 -33.17
C LEU A 616 17.57 -14.67 -33.32
N GLY A 617 17.31 -15.77 -32.64
CA GLY A 617 18.14 -16.98 -32.69
C GLY A 617 17.60 -18.00 -33.68
N GLU A 618 17.87 -17.81 -34.97
CA GLU A 618 17.86 -18.96 -35.89
C GLU A 618 19.00 -19.93 -35.51
N LEU A 619 18.78 -21.22 -35.74
CA LEU A 619 19.78 -22.26 -35.48
C LEU A 619 20.98 -22.10 -36.44
N GLY A 620 22.04 -21.40 -36.02
CA GLY A 620 23.29 -21.43 -36.78
C GLY A 620 24.35 -20.38 -36.43
N ALA A 621 25.46 -20.88 -35.87
CA ALA A 621 26.82 -20.35 -36.03
C ALA A 621 27.26 -19.02 -35.34
N ARG A 622 28.28 -19.20 -34.47
CA ARG A 622 29.34 -18.26 -34.03
C ARG A 622 29.10 -17.40 -32.76
N PRO A 623 29.95 -17.56 -31.72
CA PRO A 623 29.86 -16.78 -30.49
C PRO A 623 30.74 -15.52 -30.53
N SER A 624 30.25 -14.43 -31.11
CA SER A 624 30.94 -13.13 -31.06
C SER A 624 30.03 -11.95 -31.39
N HIS A 625 29.30 -11.40 -30.40
CA HIS A 625 28.91 -9.98 -30.29
C HIS A 625 28.42 -9.73 -28.85
N HIS A 626 28.61 -8.52 -28.32
CA HIS A 626 28.40 -8.22 -26.90
C HIS A 626 26.92 -8.33 -26.51
N HIS A 627 26.62 -9.02 -25.42
CA HIS A 627 25.27 -9.07 -24.86
C HIS A 627 24.94 -7.75 -24.13
N HIS A 628 24.01 -6.94 -24.65
CA HIS A 628 23.49 -5.73 -23.98
C HIS A 628 22.51 -6.06 -22.82
N LYS A 629 22.85 -7.08 -22.02
CA LYS A 629 22.11 -7.53 -20.83
C LYS A 629 22.45 -6.61 -19.66
N ARG A 630 21.44 -5.93 -19.09
CA ARG A 630 21.60 -5.03 -17.96
C ARG A 630 20.86 -5.55 -16.73
N LEU A 631 21.61 -5.95 -15.71
CA LEU A 631 21.03 -6.40 -14.45
C LEU A 631 20.18 -5.28 -13.83
N LEU A 632 18.91 -5.58 -13.53
CA LEU A 632 18.09 -4.74 -12.68
C LEU A 632 18.40 -5.07 -11.22
N LYS A 633 18.26 -4.09 -10.32
CA LYS A 633 18.51 -4.33 -8.90
C LYS A 633 17.65 -5.48 -8.36
N GLY A 634 18.21 -6.24 -7.43
CA GLY A 634 17.56 -7.42 -6.84
C GLY A 634 16.21 -7.13 -6.20
N PHE A 635 15.38 -8.17 -6.12
CA PHE A 635 14.06 -8.11 -5.49
C PHE A 635 14.18 -7.92 -3.97
N TYR A 636 13.24 -7.17 -3.41
CA TYR A 636 12.89 -7.20 -2.00
C TYR A 636 11.53 -7.90 -1.91
N SER A 637 11.49 -9.06 -1.25
CA SER A 637 10.36 -10.01 -1.26
C SER A 637 9.85 -10.30 -2.69
N SER A 638 8.68 -9.77 -3.06
CA SER A 638 7.97 -9.96 -4.33
C SER A 638 8.11 -8.78 -5.31
N GLU A 639 8.84 -7.73 -4.93
CA GLU A 639 8.91 -6.47 -5.69
C GLU A 639 10.36 -6.06 -6.03
N ALA A 640 10.56 -5.55 -7.25
CA ALA A 640 11.80 -4.90 -7.66
C ALA A 640 11.49 -3.54 -8.27
N GLN A 641 12.07 -2.46 -7.73
CA GLN A 641 11.90 -1.10 -8.26
C GLN A 641 13.27 -0.43 -8.44
N GLY A 642 13.38 0.45 -9.43
CA GLY A 642 14.61 1.19 -9.63
C GLY A 642 14.60 2.11 -10.83
N VAL A 643 15.77 2.68 -11.09
CA VAL A 643 16.04 3.61 -12.19
C VAL A 643 17.29 3.14 -12.90
N VAL A 644 17.17 2.84 -14.20
CA VAL A 644 18.30 2.56 -15.08
C VAL A 644 18.69 3.85 -15.77
N LYS A 645 19.91 4.34 -15.47
CA LYS A 645 20.51 5.49 -16.13
C LYS A 645 21.37 5.07 -17.30
N ASP A 646 21.75 6.00 -18.17
CA ASP A 646 22.76 5.77 -19.21
C ASP A 646 22.41 4.55 -20.08
N LEU A 647 21.18 4.51 -20.62
CA LEU A 647 20.76 3.44 -21.52
C LEU A 647 21.47 3.55 -22.87
N ASP A 648 21.97 2.43 -23.37
CA ASP A 648 22.58 2.33 -24.70
C ASP A 648 21.56 2.77 -25.77
N ALA A 649 22.02 3.51 -26.80
CA ALA A 649 21.15 3.99 -27.87
C ALA A 649 20.43 2.84 -28.61
N GLU A 650 21.09 1.69 -28.76
CA GLU A 650 20.55 0.47 -29.34
C GLU A 650 19.46 -0.17 -28.44
N LEU A 651 19.61 -0.10 -27.12
CA LEU A 651 18.57 -0.55 -26.18
C LEU A 651 17.37 0.42 -26.16
N LEU A 652 17.61 1.73 -26.26
CA LEU A 652 16.53 2.70 -26.45
C LEU A 652 15.77 2.45 -27.75
N GLN A 653 16.47 2.11 -28.83
CA GLN A 653 15.85 1.72 -30.10
C GLN A 653 15.03 0.42 -29.98
N HIS A 654 15.53 -0.59 -29.25
CA HIS A 654 14.76 -1.81 -29.00
C HIS A 654 13.49 -1.57 -28.17
N LEU A 655 13.54 -0.67 -27.17
CA LEU A 655 12.38 -0.25 -26.39
C LEU A 655 11.36 0.54 -27.24
N ASP A 656 11.84 1.41 -28.14
CA ASP A 656 10.99 2.19 -29.05
C ASP A 656 10.28 1.32 -30.10
N GLN A 657 11.01 0.35 -30.66
CA GLN A 657 10.48 -0.64 -31.60
C GLN A 657 9.62 -1.73 -30.93
N GLY A 658 9.52 -1.73 -29.61
CA GLY A 658 8.86 -2.78 -28.84
C GLY A 658 9.45 -4.16 -29.11
N THR A 659 10.78 -4.28 -29.26
CA THR A 659 11.51 -5.54 -29.50
C THR A 659 12.35 -5.98 -28.30
N ALA A 660 12.41 -5.15 -27.26
CA ALA A 660 13.03 -5.50 -25.98
C ALA A 660 12.19 -6.51 -25.20
N PHE A 661 12.81 -7.18 -24.22
CA PHE A 661 12.07 -7.97 -23.24
C PHE A 661 12.66 -7.84 -21.83
N LEU A 662 11.77 -7.87 -20.85
CA LEU A 662 12.10 -8.01 -19.44
C LEU A 662 12.05 -9.49 -19.05
N GLN A 663 13.04 -9.97 -18.30
CA GLN A 663 13.11 -11.38 -17.90
C GLN A 663 13.47 -11.55 -16.41
N VAL A 664 12.58 -12.19 -15.66
CA VAL A 664 12.85 -12.61 -14.29
C VAL A 664 13.50 -13.99 -14.31
N SER A 665 14.61 -14.15 -13.60
CA SER A 665 15.36 -15.42 -13.53
C SER A 665 15.60 -15.80 -12.07
N THR A 666 15.48 -17.09 -11.75
CA THR A 666 15.62 -17.62 -10.39
C THR A 666 16.72 -18.67 -10.32
N LYS A 667 17.10 -19.13 -9.12
CA LYS A 667 18.05 -20.26 -8.98
C LYS A 667 17.56 -21.53 -9.66
N ALA A 668 16.26 -21.79 -9.67
CA ALA A 668 15.66 -22.95 -10.34
C ALA A 668 15.63 -22.77 -11.88
N HIS A 669 15.43 -21.54 -12.35
CA HIS A 669 15.31 -21.19 -13.76
C HIS A 669 16.34 -20.11 -14.15
N PRO A 670 17.65 -20.44 -14.21
CA PRO A 670 18.72 -19.47 -14.45
C PRO A 670 18.77 -18.95 -15.90
N ARG A 671 18.03 -19.59 -16.83
CA ARG A 671 17.86 -19.12 -18.21
C ARG A 671 16.64 -18.20 -18.40
N GLY A 672 15.88 -17.95 -17.34
CA GLY A 672 14.60 -17.23 -17.35
C GLY A 672 13.48 -18.11 -16.80
N GLU A 673 12.66 -17.54 -15.92
CA GLU A 673 11.42 -18.16 -15.43
C GLU A 673 10.18 -17.47 -16.02
N LEU A 674 10.24 -16.14 -16.14
CA LEU A 674 9.18 -15.30 -16.70
C LEU A 674 9.81 -14.32 -17.68
N ARG A 675 9.22 -14.14 -18.86
CA ARG A 675 9.61 -13.13 -19.86
C ARG A 675 8.39 -12.31 -20.27
N GLY A 676 8.57 -11.06 -20.66
CA GLY A 676 7.53 -10.25 -21.28
C GLY A 676 8.12 -9.16 -22.18
N ARG A 677 7.42 -8.90 -23.28
CA ARG A 677 7.84 -7.97 -24.35
C ARG A 677 7.55 -6.53 -23.94
N VAL A 678 8.55 -5.65 -24.10
CA VAL A 678 8.54 -4.24 -23.67
C VAL A 678 8.58 -3.34 -24.90
#